data_AF-A0A2V9EZE6-F1
#
_entry.id   AF-A0A2V9EZE6-F1
#
_cell.length_a   1.000
_cell.length_b   1.000
_cell.length_c   1.000
_cell.angle_alpha   90.00
_cell.angle_beta   90.00
_cell.angle_gamma   90.00
#
_symmetry.space_group_name_H-M   'P 1'
#
loop_
_entity.id
_entity.type
_entity.pdbx_description
1 polymer ?
#
loop_
_entity_poly.entity_id
_entity_poly.type
_entity_poly.pdbx_seq_one_letter_code
_entity_poly.pdbx_strand_id
1 'polypeptide(L)'
;MPGGNATLGTITSAGVYTAPVDMPSPATVQVTATSHADATKSAAATLAITSDIALTLTPNPASVELGATQAFQAALTTSAHPDTSIRWSLSGPACASGCGSVDATGTYTAPRILPSPAIATMTAQSVADPSKQISVTVAITSNFSLQLSAPSSMPTGGTATIVATLTPVPGSNPSTALSWALSGPGCSGNSCGILSAVTTQSASGNSVAASVTYTAPSAAPGPNTVTVTVTPQADPSKTAQATFAIQSGVGVSVSPSTATLAANHRVVLNAQVNSTSNTGVMWSVNGIAGGNTAFGQTCAVGSNPCQPVTTATASQVEYLAPGAIPSANPVSATAVSAADSTKSASAQITVINHVLVSVLPGSATLAPLAVQGFTASVLGTSNQNVVWQVQGAACSTVGVCGTIDTSGTYTAPSAAPVPSTIQVVAISSDDTSQSGIANLTISGGANILTLHPSSVYAGAAQGFTLRVDGSGFVPSSTGQGSAMLIGGTARVTTCISPLECTAPVTAPDVAAAASVSIQIQNPNGTKSNAVALIVATPNVSDEIISLSGSAPAATGKDIVVVDPTTAGVSVPGNDLDLNVAALGLFITASNTCTLGGSAIPLQRPASGTSTADICLFSQSGLDTSMTYTVSGPGDVAVISKQPAGLGIIHLTLQIPASAAFGARTLSVQNTNLDKTAASGVLEVY
;
A
#
# COMPACT_ATOMS: atom_id res chain seq x y z
N MET A 1 101.43 22.53 14.34
CA MET A 1 101.43 23.97 14.01
C MET A 1 101.98 24.73 15.21
N PRO A 2 102.98 25.62 15.05
CA PRO A 2 103.47 26.45 16.15
C PRO A 2 102.32 27.24 16.79
N GLY A 3 102.17 27.19 18.12
CA GLY A 3 101.14 27.92 18.86
C GLY A 3 99.72 27.34 18.81
N GLY A 4 99.43 26.36 17.96
CA GLY A 4 98.09 25.74 17.83
C GLY A 4 97.10 26.56 17.00
N ASN A 5 95.81 26.23 17.07
CA ASN A 5 94.72 26.92 16.38
C ASN A 5 93.38 26.74 17.12
N ALA A 6 92.30 27.35 16.61
CA ALA A 6 90.98 27.28 17.24
C ALA A 6 90.36 25.87 17.29
N THR A 7 90.75 24.95 16.41
CA THR A 7 90.16 23.60 16.32
C THR A 7 90.88 22.55 17.17
N LEU A 8 92.17 22.72 17.43
CA LEU A 8 92.98 21.81 18.26
C LEU A 8 93.40 22.44 19.59
N GLY A 9 92.97 23.67 19.86
CA GLY A 9 93.41 24.48 20.99
C GLY A 9 94.73 25.21 20.72
N THR A 10 95.04 26.18 21.57
CA THR A 10 96.25 27.00 21.46
C THR A 10 97.20 26.72 22.61
N ILE A 11 98.51 26.86 22.36
CA ILE A 11 99.53 26.70 23.39
C ILE A 11 100.47 27.90 23.37
N THR A 12 100.67 28.51 24.53
CA THR A 12 101.58 29.66 24.66
C THR A 12 103.05 29.21 24.68
N SER A 13 103.99 30.13 24.44
CA SER A 13 105.43 29.84 24.58
C SER A 13 105.83 29.43 26.01
N ALA A 14 105.01 29.74 27.02
CA ALA A 14 105.18 29.30 28.40
C ALA A 14 104.62 27.88 28.66
N GLY A 15 104.08 27.20 27.65
CA GLY A 15 103.54 25.84 27.77
C GLY A 15 102.12 25.75 28.34
N VAL A 16 101.41 26.89 28.50
CA VAL A 16 100.00 26.89 28.90
C VAL A 16 99.14 26.53 27.70
N TYR A 17 98.45 25.38 27.77
CA TYR A 17 97.51 24.92 26.75
C TYR A 17 96.08 25.33 27.10
N THR A 18 95.39 25.95 26.14
CA THR A 18 93.96 26.26 26.21
C THR A 18 93.22 25.33 25.24
N ALA A 19 92.35 24.48 25.79
CA ALA A 19 91.54 23.56 25.00
C ALA A 19 90.62 24.33 24.03
N PRO A 20 90.29 23.76 22.86
CA PRO A 20 89.32 24.34 21.95
C PRO A 20 87.92 24.39 22.59
N VAL A 21 87.08 25.30 22.09
CA VAL A 21 85.68 25.46 22.56
C VAL A 21 84.79 24.28 22.15
N ASP A 22 85.09 23.64 21.01
CA ASP A 22 84.42 22.43 20.54
C ASP A 22 85.39 21.23 20.62
N MET A 23 84.85 20.05 20.87
CA MET A 23 85.61 18.82 21.02
C MET A 23 86.29 18.44 19.68
N PRO A 24 87.63 18.32 19.65
CA PRO A 24 88.33 17.88 18.45
C PRO A 24 88.05 16.40 18.15
N SER A 25 88.19 16.00 16.89
CA SER A 25 88.06 14.61 16.45
C SER A 25 89.36 14.14 15.80
N PRO A 26 90.14 13.23 16.43
CA PRO A 26 89.90 12.56 17.72
C PRO A 26 90.05 13.50 18.94
N ALA A 27 89.46 13.15 20.08
CA ALA A 27 89.45 13.93 21.34
C ALA A 27 90.82 13.97 22.08
N THR A 28 91.90 13.84 21.32
CA THR A 28 93.28 13.86 21.81
C THR A 28 94.11 14.79 20.94
N VAL A 29 94.95 15.60 21.56
CA VAL A 29 95.89 16.49 20.86
C VAL A 29 97.32 16.19 21.27
N GLN A 30 98.25 16.36 20.33
CA GLN A 30 99.68 16.19 20.60
C GLN A 30 100.36 17.55 20.69
N VAL A 31 100.98 17.83 21.83
CA VAL A 31 101.79 19.04 22.03
C VAL A 31 103.27 18.67 21.89
N THR A 32 104.04 19.48 21.17
CA THR A 32 105.48 19.26 20.94
C THR A 32 106.25 20.48 21.39
N ALA A 33 107.22 20.31 22.28
CA ALA A 33 108.16 21.34 22.69
C ALA A 33 109.49 21.13 21.96
N THR A 34 109.97 22.16 21.27
CA THR A 34 111.24 22.13 20.54
C THR A 34 112.27 22.98 21.28
N SER A 35 113.50 22.47 21.44
CA SER A 35 114.57 23.18 22.12
C SER A 35 114.96 24.45 21.36
N HIS A 36 115.14 25.56 22.09
CA HIS A 36 115.60 26.83 21.51
C HIS A 36 117.09 26.80 21.15
N ALA A 37 117.88 26.03 21.90
CA ALA A 37 119.32 25.91 21.67
C ALA A 37 119.67 24.93 20.52
N ASP A 38 118.79 23.96 20.24
CA ASP A 38 118.93 23.01 19.13
C ASP A 38 117.55 22.66 18.57
N ALA A 39 117.20 23.27 17.44
CA ALA A 39 115.90 23.10 16.80
C ALA A 39 115.63 21.66 16.29
N THR A 40 116.63 20.77 16.31
CA THR A 40 116.47 19.34 15.95
C THR A 40 115.99 18.47 17.13
N LYS A 41 116.00 19.00 18.36
CA LYS A 41 115.56 18.27 19.56
C LYS A 41 114.17 18.71 19.98
N SER A 42 113.26 17.73 20.12
CA SER A 42 111.91 17.96 20.62
C SER A 42 111.42 16.81 21.51
N ALA A 43 110.43 17.10 22.35
CA ALA A 43 109.66 16.12 23.11
C ALA A 43 108.17 16.36 22.89
N ALA A 44 107.38 15.30 22.86
CA ALA A 44 105.94 15.39 22.66
C ALA A 44 105.16 14.72 23.80
N ALA A 45 103.98 15.27 24.10
CA ALA A 45 103.02 14.70 25.03
C ALA A 45 101.63 14.68 24.38
N THR A 46 100.85 13.64 24.69
CA THR A 46 99.45 13.53 24.26
C THR A 46 98.54 13.98 25.37
N LEU A 47 97.65 14.92 25.07
CA LEU A 47 96.60 15.41 25.98
C LEU A 47 95.27 14.80 25.57
N ALA A 48 94.57 14.20 26.54
CA ALA A 48 93.19 13.78 26.38
C ALA A 48 92.27 14.91 26.83
N ILE A 49 91.36 15.34 25.95
CA ILE A 49 90.40 16.40 26.25
C ILE A 49 89.11 15.72 26.69
N THR A 50 88.58 16.13 27.84
CA THR A 50 87.33 15.61 28.40
C THR A 50 86.22 16.65 28.28
N SER A 51 84.99 16.20 28.05
CA SER A 51 83.79 17.04 27.96
C SER A 51 82.92 16.87 29.19
N ASP A 52 82.49 17.99 29.77
CA ASP A 52 81.56 18.08 30.89
C ASP A 52 80.11 18.34 30.43
N ILE A 53 79.86 18.37 29.11
CA ILE A 53 78.53 18.60 28.55
C ILE A 53 77.58 17.51 29.04
N ALA A 54 76.49 17.95 29.68
CA ALA A 54 75.33 17.14 29.99
C ALA A 54 74.10 17.68 29.26
N LEU A 55 73.26 16.75 28.78
CA LEU A 55 72.02 17.07 28.07
C LEU A 55 70.82 16.57 28.87
N THR A 56 69.77 17.38 28.91
CA THR A 56 68.43 16.95 29.34
C THR A 56 67.44 17.22 28.23
N LEU A 57 66.38 16.42 28.15
CA LEU A 57 65.38 16.48 27.07
C LEU A 57 63.97 16.47 27.66
N THR A 58 63.18 17.49 27.36
CA THR A 58 61.79 17.62 27.84
C THR A 58 60.85 17.89 26.66
N PRO A 59 59.64 17.29 26.63
CA PRO A 59 59.13 16.26 27.55
C PRO A 59 59.75 14.86 27.34
N ASN A 60 59.86 14.06 28.42
CA ASN A 60 60.26 12.65 28.40
C ASN A 60 59.56 11.89 29.55
N PRO A 61 58.59 10.98 29.30
CA PRO A 61 58.13 10.48 27.99
C PRO A 61 57.24 11.48 27.24
N ALA A 62 57.06 11.26 25.93
CA ALA A 62 56.20 12.07 25.08
C ALA A 62 55.23 11.21 24.26
N SER A 63 54.00 11.71 24.09
CA SER A 63 52.97 11.14 23.22
C SER A 63 52.45 12.24 22.30
N VAL A 64 52.39 11.99 21.01
CA VAL A 64 51.98 12.99 20.00
C VAL A 64 50.97 12.37 19.06
N GLU A 65 49.86 13.08 18.87
CA GLU A 65 48.73 12.65 18.06
C GLU A 65 49.01 12.81 16.55
N LEU A 66 48.37 12.00 15.69
CA LEU A 66 48.57 12.08 14.24
C LEU A 66 48.45 13.51 13.69
N GLY A 67 49.48 13.96 12.96
CA GLY A 67 49.56 15.30 12.36
C GLY A 67 49.70 16.46 13.36
N ALA A 68 49.76 16.19 14.68
CA ALA A 68 50.02 17.21 15.69
C ALA A 68 51.52 17.54 15.79
N THR A 69 51.82 18.68 16.40
CA THR A 69 53.20 19.12 16.67
C THR A 69 53.48 19.16 18.17
N GLN A 70 54.72 18.84 18.53
CA GLN A 70 55.23 18.91 19.90
C GLN A 70 56.63 19.50 19.87
N ALA A 71 56.82 20.59 20.60
CA ALA A 71 58.15 21.16 20.81
C ALA A 71 58.90 20.36 21.87
N PHE A 72 60.17 20.05 21.58
CA PHE A 72 61.10 19.44 22.53
C PHE A 72 62.23 20.41 22.83
N GLN A 73 62.61 20.49 24.09
CA GLN A 73 63.70 21.34 24.55
C GLN A 73 64.85 20.47 25.03
N ALA A 74 65.99 20.64 24.37
CA ALA A 74 67.25 20.10 24.84
C ALA A 74 67.98 21.18 25.63
N ALA A 75 68.22 20.96 26.92
CA ALA A 75 69.03 21.88 27.72
C ALA A 75 70.45 21.31 27.87
N LEU A 76 71.42 22.14 27.50
CA LEU A 76 72.85 21.86 27.57
C LEU A 76 73.45 22.53 28.80
N THR A 77 74.06 21.76 29.70
CA THR A 77 74.78 22.27 30.87
C THR A 77 76.26 21.93 30.78
N THR A 78 77.11 22.92 31.08
CA THR A 78 78.57 22.84 31.00
C THR A 78 79.19 23.99 31.82
N SER A 79 80.40 23.79 32.33
CA SER A 79 81.24 24.80 32.98
C SER A 79 82.14 25.55 31.99
N ALA A 80 82.24 25.08 30.74
CA ALA A 80 82.92 25.75 29.63
C ALA A 80 81.90 26.58 28.80
N HIS A 81 82.37 27.37 27.82
CA HIS A 81 81.50 28.14 26.90
C HIS A 81 81.55 27.58 25.46
N PRO A 82 81.08 26.33 25.21
CA PRO A 82 81.09 25.71 23.88
C PRO A 82 79.93 26.19 22.98
N ASP A 83 79.87 25.74 21.72
CA ASP A 83 78.68 25.89 20.88
C ASP A 83 77.45 25.24 21.54
N THR A 84 76.40 26.03 21.76
CA THR A 84 75.15 25.59 22.41
C THR A 84 74.11 25.03 21.43
N SER A 85 74.44 24.97 20.14
CA SER A 85 73.57 24.44 19.10
C SER A 85 73.33 22.93 19.26
N ILE A 86 72.11 22.50 18.95
CA ILE A 86 71.69 21.10 19.03
C ILE A 86 71.33 20.59 17.63
N ARG A 87 71.84 19.41 17.27
CA ARG A 87 71.41 18.68 16.09
C ARG A 87 70.30 17.71 16.46
N TRP A 88 69.16 17.87 15.80
CA TRP A 88 68.00 17.01 15.96
C TRP A 88 67.98 15.93 14.88
N SER A 89 67.63 14.72 15.27
CA SER A 89 67.39 13.62 14.33
C SER A 89 66.27 12.72 14.82
N LEU A 90 65.58 12.10 13.86
CA LEU A 90 64.59 11.04 14.10
C LEU A 90 65.14 9.71 13.60
N SER A 91 64.91 8.67 14.36
CA SER A 91 65.27 7.30 14.03
C SER A 91 64.22 6.33 14.56
N GLY A 92 64.26 5.08 14.08
CA GLY A 92 63.37 4.02 14.54
C GLY A 92 62.75 3.24 13.38
N PRO A 93 62.11 2.09 13.68
CA PRO A 93 61.63 1.17 12.65
C PRO A 93 60.58 1.80 11.71
N ALA A 94 59.75 2.70 12.24
CA ALA A 94 58.72 3.42 11.50
C ALA A 94 59.24 4.49 10.53
N CYS A 95 60.50 4.92 10.68
CA CYS A 95 61.02 6.08 9.96
C CYS A 95 61.26 5.82 8.47
N ALA A 96 61.45 4.56 8.08
CA ALA A 96 61.47 4.17 6.67
C ALA A 96 60.10 4.39 5.98
N SER A 97 59.00 4.28 6.73
CA SER A 97 57.62 4.50 6.27
C SER A 97 57.08 5.91 6.56
N GLY A 98 57.92 6.81 7.09
CA GLY A 98 57.53 8.17 7.49
C GLY A 98 57.02 8.25 8.93
N CYS A 99 57.95 8.35 9.89
CA CYS A 99 57.67 8.50 11.33
C CYS A 99 57.47 9.96 11.77
N GLY A 100 57.19 10.88 10.85
CA GLY A 100 57.12 12.32 11.10
C GLY A 100 58.38 13.09 10.69
N SER A 101 58.49 14.32 11.15
CA SER A 101 59.63 15.21 10.89
C SER A 101 60.00 16.03 12.12
N VAL A 102 61.28 16.36 12.30
CA VAL A 102 61.75 17.32 13.31
C VAL A 102 62.46 18.47 12.60
N ASP A 103 62.19 19.70 13.02
CA ASP A 103 62.88 20.88 12.49
C ASP A 103 64.15 21.22 13.30
N ALA A 104 64.89 22.24 12.86
CA ALA A 104 66.12 22.67 13.52
C ALA A 104 65.90 23.22 14.95
N THR A 105 64.66 23.56 15.32
CA THR A 105 64.31 24.07 16.66
C THR A 105 63.92 22.96 17.63
N GLY A 106 63.82 21.71 17.17
CA GLY A 106 63.34 20.58 17.99
C GLY A 106 61.82 20.45 18.01
N THR A 107 61.11 21.07 17.06
CA THR A 107 59.67 20.87 16.92
C THR A 107 59.42 19.61 16.08
N TYR A 108 58.85 18.60 16.71
CA TYR A 108 58.44 17.35 16.08
C TYR A 108 57.02 17.47 15.54
N THR A 109 56.80 17.04 14.29
CA THR A 109 55.49 16.90 13.65
C THR A 109 55.23 15.41 13.41
N ALA A 110 54.19 14.86 14.05
CA ALA A 110 53.81 13.47 13.88
C ALA A 110 53.25 13.20 12.47
N PRO A 111 53.39 11.97 11.93
CA PRO A 111 52.82 11.62 10.63
C PRO A 111 51.28 11.66 10.68
N ARG A 112 50.65 11.81 9.52
CA ARG A 112 49.17 11.81 9.40
C ARG A 112 48.56 10.41 9.28
N ILE A 113 49.40 9.39 9.07
CA ILE A 113 49.02 7.98 8.99
C ILE A 113 49.79 7.25 10.08
N LEU A 114 49.10 6.43 10.85
CA LEU A 114 49.70 5.67 11.96
C LEU A 114 50.72 4.67 11.41
N PRO A 115 52.02 4.81 11.75
CA PRO A 115 53.00 3.84 11.32
C PRO A 115 52.89 2.55 12.15
N SER A 116 53.45 1.47 11.63
CA SER A 116 53.56 0.19 12.33
C SER A 116 55.05 -0.21 12.42
N PRO A 117 55.67 -0.18 13.62
CA PRO A 117 55.10 0.16 14.93
C PRO A 117 54.88 1.68 15.12
N ALA A 118 53.95 2.06 16.01
CA ALA A 118 53.53 3.46 16.24
C ALA A 118 54.49 4.27 17.15
N ILE A 119 55.79 4.21 16.89
CA ILE A 119 56.82 4.86 17.71
C ILE A 119 57.92 5.51 16.85
N ALA A 120 58.46 6.62 17.33
CA ALA A 120 59.65 7.27 16.80
C ALA A 120 60.66 7.53 17.92
N THR A 121 61.96 7.50 17.63
CA THR A 121 63.03 7.86 18.57
C THR A 121 63.64 9.18 18.15
N MET A 122 63.49 10.20 18.98
CA MET A 122 64.08 11.51 18.76
C MET A 122 65.37 11.67 19.53
N THR A 123 66.41 12.17 18.87
CA THR A 123 67.74 12.34 19.44
C THR A 123 68.20 13.79 19.31
N ALA A 124 68.62 14.36 20.43
CA ALA A 124 69.31 15.64 20.50
C ALA A 124 70.81 15.37 20.69
N GLN A 125 71.63 15.85 19.76
CA GLN A 125 73.09 15.72 19.76
C GLN A 125 73.73 17.10 19.92
N SER A 126 74.70 17.23 20.82
CA SER A 126 75.49 18.47 20.96
C SER A 126 76.33 18.71 19.71
N VAL A 127 76.35 19.93 19.18
CA VAL A 127 77.27 20.32 18.09
C VAL A 127 78.71 20.40 18.60
N ALA A 128 78.91 20.94 19.79
CA ALA A 128 80.23 21.08 20.39
C ALA A 128 80.89 19.75 20.79
N ASP A 129 80.10 18.75 21.17
CA ASP A 129 80.59 17.40 21.41
C ASP A 129 79.62 16.36 20.82
N PRO A 130 79.86 15.91 19.58
CA PRO A 130 79.00 14.93 18.91
C PRO A 130 78.88 13.59 19.63
N SER A 131 79.76 13.28 20.59
CA SER A 131 79.65 12.07 21.42
C SER A 131 78.58 12.17 22.50
N LYS A 132 78.12 13.39 22.82
CA LYS A 132 77.06 13.65 23.81
C LYS A 132 75.71 13.76 23.13
N GLN A 133 74.85 12.81 23.44
CA GLN A 133 73.50 12.72 22.89
C GLN A 133 72.52 12.26 23.96
N ILE A 134 71.26 12.64 23.81
CA ILE A 134 70.14 12.13 24.60
C ILE A 134 68.98 11.82 23.66
N SER A 135 68.27 10.72 23.94
CA SER A 135 67.14 10.28 23.12
C SER A 135 65.88 10.11 23.96
N VAL A 136 64.72 10.33 23.33
CA VAL A 136 63.39 10.07 23.88
C VAL A 136 62.58 9.23 22.89
N THR A 137 61.76 8.31 23.43
CA THR A 137 60.77 7.59 22.63
C THR A 137 59.49 8.41 22.58
N VAL A 138 59.02 8.69 21.36
CA VAL A 138 57.77 9.39 21.08
C VAL A 138 56.74 8.36 20.66
N ALA A 139 55.70 8.17 21.48
CA ALA A 139 54.55 7.36 21.10
C ALA A 139 53.66 8.16 20.14
N ILE A 140 53.29 7.55 19.01
CA ILE A 140 52.38 8.16 18.04
C ILE A 140 51.00 7.59 18.31
N THR A 141 50.05 8.44 18.68
CA THR A 141 48.68 8.02 19.02
C THR A 141 47.70 8.32 17.90
N SER A 142 46.63 7.53 17.85
CA SER A 142 45.50 7.67 16.95
C SER A 142 44.22 7.75 17.78
N ASN A 143 43.63 8.93 17.86
CA ASN A 143 42.47 9.33 18.63
C ASN A 143 41.59 10.20 17.73
N PHE A 144 40.63 9.55 17.09
CA PHE A 144 39.54 10.18 16.34
C PHE A 144 38.34 9.24 16.44
N SER A 145 37.14 9.79 16.26
CA SER A 145 35.93 8.99 16.09
C SER A 145 35.58 8.86 14.61
N LEU A 146 35.02 7.71 14.25
CA LEU A 146 34.49 7.44 12.91
C LEU A 146 33.04 7.01 13.05
N GLN A 147 32.13 7.86 12.63
CA GLN A 147 30.69 7.58 12.62
C GLN A 147 30.21 7.34 11.21
N LEU A 148 29.29 6.40 11.05
CA LEU A 148 28.74 6.01 9.77
C LEU A 148 27.21 6.04 9.84
N SER A 149 26.59 6.78 8.92
CA SER A 149 25.15 6.90 8.78
C SER A 149 24.70 6.32 7.44
N ALA A 150 23.82 5.34 7.50
CA ALA A 150 23.26 4.63 6.35
C ALA A 150 21.76 4.37 6.59
N PRO A 151 20.94 4.19 5.54
CA PRO A 151 19.53 3.81 5.69
C PRO A 151 19.40 2.42 6.34
N SER A 152 18.24 2.10 6.93
CA SER A 152 17.96 0.78 7.50
C SER A 152 17.51 -0.25 6.46
N SER A 153 16.90 0.21 5.37
CA SER A 153 16.49 -0.61 4.23
C SER A 153 16.46 0.20 2.93
N MET A 154 16.54 -0.48 1.79
CA MET A 154 16.59 0.12 0.45
C MET A 154 15.79 -0.70 -0.56
N PRO A 155 14.96 -0.09 -1.41
CA PRO A 155 14.35 -0.81 -2.53
C PRO A 155 15.41 -1.21 -3.56
N THR A 156 15.22 -2.34 -4.25
CA THR A 156 16.03 -2.74 -5.41
C THR A 156 16.11 -1.60 -6.45
N GLY A 157 17.30 -1.30 -6.95
CA GLY A 157 17.55 -0.19 -7.88
C GLY A 157 17.47 1.22 -7.27
N GLY A 158 17.11 1.36 -6.00
CA GLY A 158 17.07 2.66 -5.32
C GLY A 158 18.47 3.25 -5.07
N THR A 159 18.53 4.57 -4.88
CA THR A 159 19.76 5.29 -4.51
C THR A 159 19.65 5.95 -3.14
N ALA A 160 20.73 5.91 -2.35
CA ALA A 160 20.82 6.60 -1.07
C ALA A 160 22.21 7.21 -0.85
N THR A 161 22.28 8.26 -0.05
CA THR A 161 23.54 8.86 0.37
C THR A 161 23.98 8.25 1.69
N ILE A 162 25.19 7.69 1.72
CA ILE A 162 25.84 7.20 2.94
C ILE A 162 26.87 8.24 3.36
N VAL A 163 26.89 8.57 4.65
CA VAL A 163 27.79 9.60 5.20
C VAL A 163 28.68 8.98 6.26
N ALA A 164 29.99 9.15 6.11
CA ALA A 164 30.97 8.88 7.14
C ALA A 164 31.55 10.18 7.67
N THR A 165 31.58 10.36 8.98
CA THR A 165 32.16 11.54 9.64
C THR A 165 33.36 11.10 10.46
N LEU A 166 34.53 11.62 10.11
CA LEU A 166 35.76 11.48 10.87
C LEU A 166 35.98 12.76 11.69
N THR A 167 36.03 12.62 13.01
CA THR A 167 36.24 13.75 13.94
C THR A 167 37.56 13.59 14.67
N PRO A 168 38.61 14.33 14.28
CA PRO A 168 39.88 14.36 14.99
C PRO A 168 39.76 14.98 16.38
N VAL A 169 40.63 14.59 17.31
CA VAL A 169 40.78 15.33 18.57
C VAL A 169 41.41 16.72 18.34
N PRO A 170 41.12 17.73 19.18
CA PRO A 170 41.69 19.07 19.03
C PRO A 170 43.22 19.06 18.93
N GLY A 171 43.77 19.85 18.01
CA GLY A 171 45.22 19.96 17.78
C GLY A 171 45.84 18.85 16.91
N SER A 172 45.06 17.85 16.48
CA SER A 172 45.50 16.80 15.55
C SER A 172 45.09 17.08 14.10
N ASN A 173 45.77 16.40 13.16
CA ASN A 173 45.47 16.46 11.72
C ASN A 173 45.71 15.09 11.05
N PRO A 174 44.96 14.03 11.43
CA PRO A 174 45.07 12.71 10.80
C PRO A 174 44.67 12.75 9.32
N SER A 175 45.07 11.73 8.56
CA SER A 175 44.62 11.52 7.18
C SER A 175 43.10 11.40 7.09
N THR A 176 42.50 12.20 6.22
CA THR A 176 41.04 12.27 6.02
C THR A 176 40.57 11.36 4.88
N ALA A 177 41.50 10.64 4.23
CA ALA A 177 41.18 9.71 3.16
C ALA A 177 40.47 8.47 3.74
N LEU A 178 39.31 8.15 3.18
CA LEU A 178 38.50 6.99 3.53
C LEU A 178 38.42 6.02 2.35
N SER A 179 38.46 4.73 2.65
CA SER A 179 38.21 3.66 1.69
C SER A 179 36.90 2.95 2.04
N TRP A 180 36.14 2.58 1.02
CA TRP A 180 34.79 2.05 1.16
C TRP A 180 34.70 0.67 0.51
N ALA A 181 33.99 -0.25 1.15
CA ALA A 181 33.74 -1.58 0.63
C ALA A 181 32.30 -2.00 0.87
N LEU A 182 31.74 -2.74 -0.09
CA LEU A 182 30.43 -3.39 0.02
C LEU A 182 30.61 -4.91 0.10
N SER A 183 29.89 -5.53 1.02
CA SER A 183 29.87 -6.98 1.20
C SER A 183 28.53 -7.45 1.76
N GLY A 184 28.19 -8.72 1.58
CA GLY A 184 27.02 -9.34 2.19
C GLY A 184 27.15 -10.86 2.16
N PRO A 185 26.30 -11.61 2.89
CA PRO A 185 26.37 -13.06 2.87
C PRO A 185 26.14 -13.67 1.48
N GLY A 186 25.39 -12.98 0.61
CA GLY A 186 25.08 -13.42 -0.75
C GLY A 186 25.70 -12.56 -1.87
N CYS A 187 26.60 -11.63 -1.55
CA CYS A 187 27.19 -10.72 -2.54
C CYS A 187 28.56 -10.16 -2.11
N SER A 188 29.35 -9.70 -3.06
CA SER A 188 30.61 -8.98 -2.83
C SER A 188 30.85 -7.89 -3.88
N GLY A 189 31.38 -6.74 -3.46
CA GLY A 189 31.68 -5.63 -4.37
C GLY A 189 30.43 -5.17 -5.15
N ASN A 190 30.54 -5.06 -6.47
CA ASN A 190 29.47 -4.52 -7.32
C ASN A 190 28.19 -5.36 -7.32
N SER A 191 28.25 -6.65 -6.97
CA SER A 191 27.05 -7.49 -6.81
C SER A 191 26.21 -7.11 -5.59
N CYS A 192 26.80 -6.42 -4.60
CA CYS A 192 26.08 -5.80 -3.48
C CYS A 192 25.56 -4.39 -3.78
N GLY A 193 25.89 -3.82 -4.95
CA GLY A 193 25.52 -2.46 -5.34
C GLY A 193 26.72 -1.66 -5.80
N ILE A 194 26.48 -0.41 -6.20
CA ILE A 194 27.51 0.48 -6.74
C ILE A 194 27.69 1.66 -5.80
N LEU A 195 28.94 1.97 -5.47
CA LEU A 195 29.34 3.21 -4.79
C LEU A 195 29.85 4.22 -5.84
N SER A 196 29.36 5.45 -5.81
CA SER A 196 29.73 6.50 -6.76
C SER A 196 29.70 7.87 -6.10
N ALA A 197 30.30 8.87 -6.76
CA ALA A 197 30.30 10.27 -6.34
C ALA A 197 30.79 10.49 -4.89
N VAL A 198 31.98 9.97 -4.56
CA VAL A 198 32.61 10.23 -3.25
C VAL A 198 32.96 11.71 -3.15
N THR A 199 32.31 12.44 -2.24
CA THR A 199 32.63 13.84 -1.98
C THR A 199 33.10 14.02 -0.54
N THR A 200 34.20 14.73 -0.35
CA THR A 200 34.75 15.07 0.97
C THR A 200 34.52 16.55 1.24
N GLN A 201 33.85 16.86 2.33
CA GLN A 201 33.60 18.23 2.77
C GLN A 201 34.16 18.44 4.17
N SER A 202 34.79 19.60 4.38
CA SER A 202 35.15 20.05 5.72
C SER A 202 33.87 20.40 6.48
N ALA A 203 33.68 19.80 7.65
CA ALA A 203 32.66 20.21 8.61
C ALA A 203 33.24 21.24 9.59
N SER A 204 32.41 21.80 10.47
CA SER A 204 32.88 22.68 11.54
C SER A 204 33.78 21.92 12.53
N GLY A 205 34.84 22.57 13.01
CA GLY A 205 35.71 22.03 14.07
C GLY A 205 36.63 20.86 13.64
N ASN A 206 37.42 21.03 12.57
CA ASN A 206 38.37 20.03 12.03
C ASN A 206 37.77 18.66 11.64
N SER A 207 36.46 18.47 11.73
CA SER A 207 35.78 17.26 11.30
C SER A 207 35.67 17.20 9.78
N VAL A 208 35.73 15.99 9.21
CA VAL A 208 35.54 15.78 7.77
C VAL A 208 34.39 14.81 7.55
N ALA A 209 33.42 15.24 6.75
CA ALA A 209 32.33 14.40 6.29
C ALA A 209 32.62 13.94 4.86
N ALA A 210 32.63 12.63 4.65
CA ALA A 210 32.70 12.02 3.34
C ALA A 210 31.34 11.38 3.02
N SER A 211 30.72 11.80 1.93
CA SER A 211 29.50 11.19 1.43
C SER A 211 29.76 10.37 0.18
N VAL A 212 29.04 9.27 0.03
CA VAL A 212 29.05 8.43 -1.16
C VAL A 212 27.61 8.09 -1.54
N THR A 213 27.31 8.12 -2.84
CA THR A 213 26.02 7.64 -3.35
C THR A 213 26.09 6.13 -3.53
N TYR A 214 25.23 5.42 -2.82
CA TYR A 214 25.00 4.00 -2.97
C TYR A 214 23.80 3.75 -3.89
N THR A 215 23.96 2.89 -4.89
CA THR A 215 22.87 2.39 -5.75
C THR A 215 22.68 0.90 -5.50
N ALA A 216 21.48 0.51 -5.08
CA ALA A 216 21.14 -0.88 -4.82
C ALA A 216 21.13 -1.71 -6.13
N PRO A 217 21.49 -3.01 -6.08
CA PRO A 217 21.34 -3.91 -7.22
C PRO A 217 19.90 -3.97 -7.74
N SER A 218 19.75 -4.34 -9.02
CA SER A 218 18.44 -4.54 -9.66
C SER A 218 17.68 -5.77 -9.16
N ALA A 219 18.38 -6.72 -8.53
CA ALA A 219 17.81 -7.88 -7.84
C ALA A 219 18.42 -7.99 -6.44
N ALA A 220 17.60 -8.27 -5.43
CA ALA A 220 18.08 -8.44 -4.07
C ALA A 220 19.01 -9.68 -4.00
N PRO A 221 20.18 -9.60 -3.34
CA PRO A 221 21.01 -10.78 -3.09
C PRO A 221 20.27 -11.75 -2.17
N GLY A 222 20.63 -13.04 -2.22
CA GLY A 222 20.13 -14.05 -1.29
C GLY A 222 21.24 -14.51 -0.36
N PRO A 223 21.23 -14.20 0.95
CA PRO A 223 20.31 -13.34 1.72
C PRO A 223 20.38 -11.83 1.37
N ASN A 224 19.30 -11.08 1.64
CA ASN A 224 19.09 -9.69 1.17
C ASN A 224 19.79 -8.60 1.99
N THR A 225 20.83 -8.95 2.74
CA THR A 225 21.55 -8.01 3.62
C THR A 225 22.83 -7.51 2.95
N VAL A 226 23.02 -6.20 2.92
CA VAL A 226 24.25 -5.54 2.46
C VAL A 226 24.90 -4.82 3.64
N THR A 227 26.22 -4.93 3.72
CA THR A 227 27.09 -4.26 4.70
C THR A 227 28.02 -3.31 3.97
N VAL A 228 27.99 -2.05 4.38
CA VAL A 228 28.98 -1.05 3.96
C VAL A 228 30.03 -0.93 5.07
N THR A 229 31.30 -1.08 4.68
CA THR A 229 32.46 -0.89 5.57
C THR A 229 33.23 0.33 5.11
N VAL A 230 33.53 1.23 6.03
CA VAL A 230 34.41 2.38 5.78
C VAL A 230 35.67 2.24 6.63
N THR A 231 36.83 2.38 5.98
CA THR A 231 38.16 2.19 6.59
C THR A 231 38.99 3.47 6.41
N PRO A 232 39.39 4.15 7.50
CA PRO A 232 40.18 5.37 7.41
C PRO A 232 41.65 5.05 7.14
N GLN A 233 42.31 5.83 6.28
CA GLN A 233 43.74 5.70 6.01
C GLN A 233 44.61 6.14 7.21
N ALA A 234 44.10 7.01 8.08
CA ALA A 234 44.83 7.45 9.28
C ALA A 234 45.17 6.30 10.22
N ASP A 235 44.25 5.35 10.40
CA ASP A 235 44.42 4.17 11.24
C ASP A 235 43.45 3.08 10.75
N PRO A 236 43.94 2.15 9.90
CA PRO A 236 43.11 1.10 9.30
C PRO A 236 42.44 0.16 10.31
N SER A 237 42.84 0.17 11.59
CA SER A 237 42.21 -0.63 12.64
C SER A 237 40.85 -0.08 13.09
N LYS A 238 40.55 1.20 12.82
CA LYS A 238 39.31 1.88 13.25
C LYS A 238 38.24 1.92 12.17
N THR A 239 37.80 0.74 11.73
CA THR A 239 36.71 0.60 10.73
C THR A 239 35.34 0.91 11.33
N ALA A 240 34.41 1.46 10.54
CA ALA A 240 32.99 1.54 10.88
C ALA A 240 32.14 0.77 9.85
N GLN A 241 31.07 0.14 10.32
CA GLN A 241 30.18 -0.66 9.48
C GLN A 241 28.71 -0.29 9.71
N ALA A 242 27.92 -0.39 8.65
CA ALA A 242 26.46 -0.30 8.71
C ALA A 242 25.84 -1.40 7.85
N THR A 243 24.74 -1.98 8.31
CA THR A 243 24.00 -3.04 7.61
C THR A 243 22.60 -2.57 7.25
N PHE A 244 22.13 -2.94 6.07
CA PHE A 244 20.78 -2.63 5.62
C PHE A 244 20.23 -3.70 4.68
N ALA A 245 18.90 -3.87 4.72
CA ALA A 245 18.20 -4.87 3.92
C ALA A 245 17.76 -4.30 2.58
N ILE A 246 17.99 -5.04 1.50
CA ILE A 246 17.44 -4.73 0.18
C ILE A 246 16.03 -5.32 0.12
N GLN A 247 15.04 -4.43 0.07
CA GLN A 247 13.63 -4.79 -0.08
C GLN A 247 13.32 -5.00 -1.57
N SER A 248 12.73 -6.15 -1.88
CA SER A 248 12.23 -6.43 -3.22
C SER A 248 11.06 -5.51 -3.55
N GLY A 249 11.22 -4.69 -4.60
CA GLY A 249 10.13 -3.89 -5.17
C GLY A 249 9.19 -4.69 -6.08
N VAL A 250 9.43 -6.00 -6.25
CA VAL A 250 8.71 -6.85 -7.21
C VAL A 250 7.27 -7.06 -6.78
N GLY A 251 6.34 -6.60 -7.62
CA GLY A 251 4.91 -6.86 -7.48
C GLY A 251 4.45 -7.88 -8.51
N VAL A 252 3.63 -8.86 -8.11
CA VAL A 252 3.00 -9.83 -9.01
C VAL A 252 1.49 -9.67 -8.92
N SER A 253 0.81 -9.63 -10.06
CA SER A 253 -0.65 -9.72 -10.14
C SER A 253 -1.07 -10.75 -11.18
N VAL A 254 -2.23 -11.36 -10.98
CA VAL A 254 -2.86 -12.29 -11.94
C VAL A 254 -4.26 -11.80 -12.26
N SER A 255 -4.60 -11.77 -13.55
CA SER A 255 -5.92 -11.41 -14.06
C SER A 255 -6.45 -12.49 -15.01
N PRO A 256 -7.73 -12.89 -14.88
CA PRO A 256 -8.63 -12.55 -13.77
C PRO A 256 -8.18 -13.21 -12.44
N SER A 257 -8.51 -12.60 -11.30
CA SER A 257 -8.19 -13.16 -9.96
C SER A 257 -9.16 -14.25 -9.52
N THR A 258 -10.32 -14.33 -10.16
CA THR A 258 -11.30 -15.41 -9.97
C THR A 258 -11.91 -15.82 -11.31
N ALA A 259 -12.26 -17.09 -11.47
CA ALA A 259 -12.97 -17.60 -12.64
C ALA A 259 -13.88 -18.78 -12.24
N THR A 260 -14.95 -19.00 -13.00
CA THR A 260 -15.76 -20.24 -12.91
C THR A 260 -15.71 -20.95 -14.25
N LEU A 261 -15.32 -22.22 -14.26
CA LEU A 261 -15.17 -23.03 -15.47
C LEU A 261 -15.88 -24.37 -15.34
N ALA A 262 -16.57 -24.77 -16.40
CA ALA A 262 -17.07 -26.13 -16.55
C ALA A 262 -15.90 -27.09 -16.82
N ALA A 263 -16.11 -28.37 -16.55
CA ALA A 263 -15.11 -29.41 -16.81
C ALA A 263 -14.60 -29.33 -18.26
N ASN A 264 -13.29 -29.52 -18.44
CA ASN A 264 -12.59 -29.44 -19.73
C ASN A 264 -12.62 -28.07 -20.45
N HIS A 265 -13.14 -27.01 -19.83
CA HIS A 265 -13.09 -25.66 -20.40
C HIS A 265 -11.83 -24.91 -19.98
N ARG A 266 -11.54 -23.81 -20.68
CA ARG A 266 -10.30 -23.04 -20.54
C ARG A 266 -10.57 -21.59 -20.17
N VAL A 267 -9.64 -21.02 -19.41
CA VAL A 267 -9.54 -19.57 -19.20
C VAL A 267 -8.10 -19.12 -19.43
N VAL A 268 -7.93 -17.95 -20.04
CA VAL A 268 -6.61 -17.32 -20.15
C VAL A 268 -6.30 -16.61 -18.84
N LEU A 269 -5.11 -16.87 -18.30
CA LEU A 269 -4.57 -16.18 -17.14
C LEU A 269 -3.39 -15.32 -17.57
N ASN A 270 -3.43 -14.05 -17.18
CA ASN A 270 -2.38 -13.08 -17.43
C ASN A 270 -1.71 -12.71 -16.12
N ALA A 271 -0.40 -12.94 -16.02
CA ALA A 271 0.43 -12.47 -14.93
C ALA A 271 1.18 -11.19 -15.33
N GLN A 272 1.31 -10.26 -14.40
CA GLN A 272 2.15 -9.06 -14.54
C GLN A 272 3.18 -9.04 -13.42
N VAL A 273 4.43 -8.76 -13.77
CA VAL A 273 5.54 -8.63 -12.82
C VAL A 273 6.12 -7.22 -12.98
N ASN A 274 6.00 -6.40 -11.93
CA ASN A 274 6.37 -4.99 -11.96
C ASN A 274 7.68 -4.73 -11.20
N SER A 275 8.28 -3.56 -11.47
CA SER A 275 9.48 -3.06 -10.75
C SER A 275 10.72 -3.93 -10.88
N THR A 276 10.82 -4.74 -11.93
CA THR A 276 11.99 -5.55 -12.31
C THR A 276 12.11 -5.64 -13.83
N SER A 277 13.34 -5.81 -14.34
CA SER A 277 13.59 -6.07 -15.76
C SER A 277 13.34 -7.54 -16.16
N ASN A 278 13.32 -8.46 -15.19
CA ASN A 278 12.96 -9.85 -15.42
C ASN A 278 11.47 -10.05 -15.12
N THR A 279 10.64 -10.03 -16.16
CA THR A 279 9.18 -10.18 -16.07
C THR A 279 8.71 -11.64 -16.14
N GLY A 280 9.64 -12.59 -16.02
CA GLY A 280 9.34 -14.01 -16.11
C GLY A 280 8.48 -14.53 -14.95
N VAL A 281 7.63 -15.50 -15.25
CA VAL A 281 6.70 -16.11 -14.30
C VAL A 281 6.73 -17.63 -14.37
N MET A 282 6.81 -18.29 -13.22
CA MET A 282 6.58 -19.73 -13.09
C MET A 282 5.17 -20.00 -12.59
N TRP A 283 4.46 -20.92 -13.24
CA TRP A 283 3.08 -21.26 -12.89
C TRP A 283 2.99 -22.59 -12.13
N SER A 284 2.14 -22.61 -11.11
CA SER A 284 1.72 -23.84 -10.42
C SER A 284 0.20 -23.86 -10.23
N VAL A 285 -0.37 -25.05 -10.13
CA VAL A 285 -1.79 -25.27 -9.82
C VAL A 285 -1.86 -26.11 -8.55
N ASN A 286 -2.46 -25.57 -7.49
CA ASN A 286 -2.46 -26.15 -6.14
C ASN A 286 -1.05 -26.58 -5.68
N GLY A 287 -0.03 -25.75 -5.99
CA GLY A 287 1.38 -26.01 -5.65
C GLY A 287 2.11 -26.99 -6.58
N ILE A 288 1.42 -27.57 -7.57
CA ILE A 288 2.03 -28.48 -8.55
C ILE A 288 2.46 -27.66 -9.77
N ALA A 289 3.76 -27.65 -10.09
CA ALA A 289 4.29 -26.95 -11.27
C ALA A 289 3.57 -27.41 -12.55
N GLY A 290 2.97 -26.47 -13.28
CA GLY A 290 2.16 -26.76 -14.48
C GLY A 290 0.82 -27.49 -14.23
N GLY A 291 0.54 -27.95 -13.02
CA GLY A 291 -0.67 -28.67 -12.65
C GLY A 291 -0.74 -30.13 -13.11
N ASN A 292 -1.90 -30.76 -12.95
CA ASN A 292 -2.16 -32.16 -13.34
C ASN A 292 -3.63 -32.37 -13.73
N THR A 293 -3.99 -33.57 -14.20
CA THR A 293 -5.37 -33.86 -14.63
C THR A 293 -6.41 -33.88 -13.51
N ALA A 294 -6.00 -33.86 -12.24
CA ALA A 294 -6.90 -33.86 -11.07
C ALA A 294 -7.29 -32.45 -10.64
N PHE A 295 -6.37 -31.49 -10.75
CA PHE A 295 -6.59 -30.09 -10.39
C PHE A 295 -6.65 -29.15 -11.59
N GLY A 296 -6.43 -29.64 -12.81
CA GLY A 296 -6.26 -28.81 -14.00
C GLY A 296 -4.79 -28.50 -14.28
N GLN A 297 -4.52 -28.08 -15.52
CA GLN A 297 -3.16 -27.87 -16.03
C GLN A 297 -3.03 -26.50 -16.70
N THR A 298 -1.85 -25.91 -16.63
CA THR A 298 -1.51 -24.76 -17.46
C THR A 298 -0.98 -25.22 -18.81
N CYS A 299 -1.52 -24.65 -19.87
CA CYS A 299 -1.22 -24.96 -21.26
C CYS A 299 -0.63 -23.73 -21.94
N ALA A 300 0.21 -23.95 -22.95
CA ALA A 300 0.60 -22.89 -23.87
C ALA A 300 -0.66 -22.29 -24.52
N VAL A 301 -0.71 -20.96 -24.63
CA VAL A 301 -1.87 -20.24 -25.18
C VAL A 301 -2.15 -20.72 -26.63
N GLY A 302 -3.40 -21.04 -26.93
CA GLY A 302 -3.83 -21.56 -28.23
C GLY A 302 -3.48 -23.04 -28.48
N SER A 303 -2.99 -23.79 -27.49
CA SER A 303 -2.66 -25.22 -27.68
C SER A 303 -3.87 -26.13 -27.52
N ASN A 304 -4.14 -26.95 -28.54
CA ASN A 304 -5.15 -28.00 -28.52
C ASN A 304 -4.62 -29.25 -29.26
N PRO A 305 -4.31 -30.38 -28.59
CA PRO A 305 -4.47 -30.64 -27.16
C PRO A 305 -3.49 -29.83 -26.29
N CYS A 306 -3.76 -29.74 -24.98
CA CYS A 306 -2.92 -29.00 -24.02
C CYS A 306 -1.45 -29.36 -24.17
N GLN A 307 -0.61 -28.39 -24.56
CA GLN A 307 0.83 -28.54 -24.58
C GLN A 307 1.45 -27.90 -23.33
N PRO A 308 2.47 -28.53 -22.72
CA PRO A 308 3.20 -27.92 -21.60
C PRO A 308 3.78 -26.56 -21.99
N VAL A 309 3.84 -25.64 -21.03
CA VAL A 309 4.49 -24.35 -21.22
C VAL A 309 6.00 -24.56 -21.28
N THR A 310 6.60 -24.48 -22.47
CA THR A 310 8.02 -24.80 -22.71
C THR A 310 8.99 -23.69 -22.28
N THR A 311 8.49 -22.47 -22.09
CA THR A 311 9.25 -21.37 -21.49
C THR A 311 8.93 -21.31 -20.00
N ALA A 312 9.94 -21.48 -19.14
CA ALA A 312 9.80 -21.42 -17.68
C ALA A 312 9.34 -20.03 -17.16
N THR A 313 8.99 -19.10 -18.03
CA THR A 313 8.79 -17.67 -17.75
C THR A 313 7.64 -17.03 -18.53
N ALA A 314 6.60 -17.78 -18.92
CA ALA A 314 5.47 -17.22 -19.68
C ALA A 314 4.56 -16.33 -18.81
N SER A 315 4.44 -15.05 -19.17
CA SER A 315 3.51 -14.11 -18.50
C SER A 315 2.03 -14.39 -18.81
N GLN A 316 1.73 -15.26 -19.78
CA GLN A 316 0.37 -15.67 -20.13
C GLN A 316 0.30 -17.18 -20.31
N VAL A 317 -0.73 -17.80 -19.75
CA VAL A 317 -1.04 -19.23 -19.91
C VAL A 317 -2.54 -19.43 -20.06
N GLU A 318 -2.94 -20.56 -20.62
CA GLU A 318 -4.33 -21.04 -20.51
C GLU A 318 -4.41 -22.05 -19.39
N TYR A 319 -5.32 -21.86 -18.43
CA TYR A 319 -5.67 -22.91 -17.50
C TYR A 319 -6.77 -23.78 -18.11
N LEU A 320 -6.53 -25.09 -18.19
CA LEU A 320 -7.50 -26.12 -18.56
C LEU A 320 -8.09 -26.75 -17.30
N ALA A 321 -9.39 -26.59 -17.10
CA ALA A 321 -10.11 -27.25 -16.02
C ALA A 321 -10.09 -28.79 -16.19
N PRO A 322 -9.98 -29.56 -15.10
CA PRO A 322 -9.98 -31.01 -15.16
C PRO A 322 -11.34 -31.56 -15.63
N GLY A 323 -11.36 -32.83 -16.04
CA GLY A 323 -12.58 -33.49 -16.53
C GLY A 323 -13.59 -33.87 -15.43
N ALA A 324 -13.20 -33.76 -14.16
CA ALA A 324 -14.06 -33.98 -13.00
C ALA A 324 -13.85 -32.87 -11.98
N ILE A 325 -14.83 -32.64 -11.10
CA ILE A 325 -14.72 -31.63 -10.04
C ILE A 325 -13.57 -32.03 -9.08
N PRO A 326 -12.57 -31.17 -8.86
CA PRO A 326 -11.47 -31.46 -7.94
C PRO A 326 -11.95 -31.58 -6.50
N SER A 327 -11.29 -32.42 -5.71
CA SER A 327 -11.57 -32.53 -4.27
C SER A 327 -11.31 -31.23 -3.50
N ALA A 328 -10.42 -30.38 -4.02
CA ALA A 328 -10.18 -29.02 -3.55
C ALA A 328 -10.68 -28.03 -4.61
N ASN A 329 -11.83 -27.43 -4.36
CA ASN A 329 -12.51 -26.49 -5.24
C ASN A 329 -12.96 -25.28 -4.40
N PRO A 330 -12.48 -24.04 -4.67
CA PRO A 330 -11.75 -23.60 -5.85
C PRO A 330 -10.30 -24.10 -5.94
N VAL A 331 -9.82 -24.24 -7.18
CA VAL A 331 -8.42 -24.51 -7.50
C VAL A 331 -7.63 -23.20 -7.50
N SER A 332 -6.42 -23.22 -6.95
CA SER A 332 -5.52 -22.07 -6.95
C SER A 332 -4.47 -22.20 -8.06
N ALA A 333 -4.52 -21.30 -9.05
CA ALA A 333 -3.47 -21.15 -10.06
C ALA A 333 -2.54 -20.00 -9.67
N THR A 334 -1.30 -20.32 -9.28
CA THR A 334 -0.34 -19.37 -8.72
C THR A 334 0.77 -19.04 -9.72
N ALA A 335 0.96 -17.75 -9.96
CA ALA A 335 2.09 -17.16 -10.67
C ALA A 335 3.16 -16.72 -9.66
N VAL A 336 4.38 -17.24 -9.79
CA VAL A 336 5.55 -16.87 -8.96
C VAL A 336 6.54 -16.11 -9.84
N SER A 337 7.08 -14.99 -9.35
CA SER A 337 8.07 -14.21 -10.10
C SER A 337 9.39 -14.95 -10.25
N ALA A 338 9.93 -14.99 -11.47
CA ALA A 338 11.28 -15.50 -11.74
C ALA A 338 12.37 -14.53 -11.25
N ALA A 339 12.05 -13.25 -11.04
CA ALA A 339 12.97 -12.27 -10.47
C ALA A 339 13.09 -12.37 -8.95
N ASP A 340 11.99 -12.78 -8.29
CA ASP A 340 11.92 -12.96 -6.85
C ASP A 340 10.92 -14.07 -6.51
N SER A 341 11.45 -15.26 -6.21
CA SER A 341 10.64 -16.44 -5.89
C SER A 341 9.79 -16.30 -4.62
N THR A 342 10.00 -15.27 -3.81
CA THR A 342 9.18 -14.98 -2.61
C THR A 342 7.91 -14.20 -2.95
N LYS A 343 7.75 -13.73 -4.19
CA LYS A 343 6.61 -12.94 -4.65
C LYS A 343 5.74 -13.74 -5.61
N SER A 344 4.45 -13.78 -5.31
CA SER A 344 3.46 -14.51 -6.10
C SER A 344 2.08 -13.88 -6.03
N ALA A 345 1.24 -14.19 -7.01
CA ALA A 345 -0.20 -13.94 -6.97
C ALA A 345 -0.95 -15.16 -7.48
N SER A 346 -2.20 -15.34 -7.05
CA SER A 346 -3.00 -16.52 -7.43
C SER A 346 -4.37 -16.14 -7.94
N ALA A 347 -4.87 -16.89 -8.93
CA ALA A 347 -6.27 -16.90 -9.33
C ALA A 347 -7.01 -18.06 -8.65
N GLN A 348 -8.24 -17.82 -8.18
CA GLN A 348 -9.12 -18.84 -7.62
C GLN A 348 -10.14 -19.29 -8.66
N ILE A 349 -10.08 -20.55 -9.07
CA ILE A 349 -10.85 -21.09 -10.18
C ILE A 349 -11.84 -22.11 -9.65
N THR A 350 -13.12 -21.78 -9.67
CA THR A 350 -14.20 -22.68 -9.31
C THR A 350 -14.52 -23.59 -10.49
N VAL A 351 -14.39 -24.89 -10.31
CA VAL A 351 -14.74 -25.88 -11.34
C VAL A 351 -16.16 -26.39 -11.10
N ILE A 352 -17.01 -26.33 -12.12
CA ILE A 352 -18.38 -26.87 -12.13
C ILE A 352 -18.48 -28.04 -13.12
N ASN A 353 -19.52 -28.87 -12.98
CA ASN A 353 -19.64 -30.09 -13.78
C ASN A 353 -19.89 -29.81 -15.28
N HIS A 354 -20.84 -28.91 -15.58
CA HIS A 354 -21.22 -28.52 -16.93
C HIS A 354 -21.44 -27.01 -17.01
N VAL A 355 -21.53 -26.49 -18.24
CA VAL A 355 -21.96 -25.11 -18.49
C VAL A 355 -23.36 -24.91 -17.89
N LEU A 356 -23.56 -23.82 -17.17
CA LEU A 356 -24.87 -23.46 -16.63
C LEU A 356 -25.47 -22.36 -17.48
N VAL A 357 -26.70 -22.57 -17.92
CA VAL A 357 -27.47 -21.57 -18.66
C VAL A 357 -28.73 -21.24 -17.87
N SER A 358 -28.99 -19.96 -17.65
CA SER A 358 -30.23 -19.48 -17.04
C SER A 358 -30.91 -18.47 -17.95
N VAL A 359 -32.24 -18.40 -17.88
CA VAL A 359 -33.07 -17.46 -18.66
C VAL A 359 -33.89 -16.62 -17.70
N LEU A 360 -33.88 -15.29 -17.89
CA LEU A 360 -34.68 -14.33 -17.14
C LEU A 360 -35.59 -13.52 -18.09
N PRO A 361 -36.88 -13.33 -17.78
CA PRO A 361 -37.60 -13.93 -16.65
C PRO A 361 -37.73 -15.46 -16.80
N GLY A 362 -37.71 -16.20 -15.68
CA GLY A 362 -37.83 -17.67 -15.69
C GLY A 362 -39.25 -18.18 -16.01
N SER A 363 -40.23 -17.29 -15.98
CA SER A 363 -41.59 -17.55 -16.47
C SER A 363 -42.32 -16.27 -16.79
N ALA A 364 -43.27 -16.30 -17.73
CA ALA A 364 -44.21 -15.20 -17.94
C ALA A 364 -45.58 -15.71 -18.41
N THR A 365 -46.63 -14.94 -18.14
CA THR A 365 -47.95 -15.13 -18.77
C THR A 365 -48.18 -13.97 -19.73
N LEU A 366 -48.63 -14.26 -20.95
CA LEU A 366 -48.71 -13.26 -22.01
C LEU A 366 -50.08 -13.28 -22.68
N ALA A 367 -50.55 -12.11 -23.11
CA ALA A 367 -51.69 -12.00 -24.00
C ALA A 367 -51.31 -12.46 -25.43
N PRO A 368 -52.28 -12.81 -26.28
CA PRO A 368 -52.02 -12.96 -27.71
C PRO A 368 -51.36 -11.71 -28.31
N LEU A 369 -50.41 -11.88 -29.22
CA LEU A 369 -49.58 -10.84 -29.86
C LEU A 369 -48.65 -10.03 -28.92
N ALA A 370 -48.60 -10.34 -27.63
CA ALA A 370 -47.66 -9.66 -26.72
C ALA A 370 -46.20 -9.98 -27.07
N VAL A 371 -45.32 -9.02 -26.86
CA VAL A 371 -43.87 -9.16 -27.05
C VAL A 371 -43.17 -9.16 -25.69
N GLN A 372 -42.24 -10.09 -25.48
CA GLN A 372 -41.48 -10.25 -24.24
C GLN A 372 -40.00 -10.48 -24.54
N GLY A 373 -39.12 -9.67 -23.96
CA GLY A 373 -37.68 -9.89 -24.00
C GLY A 373 -37.23 -10.93 -22.96
N PHE A 374 -36.34 -11.82 -23.35
CA PHE A 374 -35.63 -12.77 -22.49
C PHE A 374 -34.13 -12.57 -22.61
N THR A 375 -33.44 -12.69 -21.48
CA THR A 375 -31.97 -12.65 -21.42
C THR A 375 -31.46 -13.98 -20.92
N ALA A 376 -30.47 -14.55 -21.61
CA ALA A 376 -29.75 -15.73 -21.14
C ALA A 376 -28.44 -15.33 -20.45
N SER A 377 -28.07 -16.03 -19.38
CA SER A 377 -26.72 -15.97 -18.82
C SER A 377 -26.06 -17.33 -18.90
N VAL A 378 -24.81 -17.35 -19.36
CA VAL A 378 -23.99 -18.56 -19.53
C VAL A 378 -22.82 -18.49 -18.55
N LEU A 379 -22.61 -19.54 -17.77
CA LEU A 379 -21.55 -19.65 -16.77
C LEU A 379 -20.75 -20.93 -16.99
N GLY A 380 -19.43 -20.87 -16.82
CA GLY A 380 -18.53 -22.02 -16.95
C GLY A 380 -17.78 -22.10 -18.29
N THR A 381 -18.06 -21.20 -19.23
CA THR A 381 -17.32 -21.09 -20.49
C THR A 381 -16.98 -19.63 -20.80
N SER A 382 -16.04 -19.40 -21.72
CA SER A 382 -15.76 -18.09 -22.31
C SER A 382 -16.72 -17.72 -23.44
N ASN A 383 -17.44 -18.70 -24.01
CA ASN A 383 -18.40 -18.49 -25.07
C ASN A 383 -19.80 -18.20 -24.48
N GLN A 384 -20.15 -16.92 -24.45
CA GLN A 384 -21.41 -16.45 -23.86
C GLN A 384 -22.63 -16.56 -24.79
N ASN A 385 -22.46 -17.10 -26.00
CA ASN A 385 -23.54 -17.15 -26.98
C ASN A 385 -24.52 -18.29 -26.69
N VAL A 386 -25.79 -18.05 -27.02
CA VAL A 386 -26.86 -19.03 -26.96
C VAL A 386 -27.64 -19.10 -28.28
N VAL A 387 -28.28 -20.23 -28.52
CA VAL A 387 -29.29 -20.40 -29.57
C VAL A 387 -30.66 -20.39 -28.91
N TRP A 388 -31.53 -19.49 -29.37
CA TRP A 388 -32.91 -19.37 -28.89
C TRP A 388 -33.86 -20.24 -29.69
N GLN A 389 -34.78 -20.92 -29.00
CA GLN A 389 -35.90 -21.61 -29.62
C GLN A 389 -37.14 -21.59 -28.72
N VAL A 390 -38.30 -21.84 -29.34
CA VAL A 390 -39.55 -22.12 -28.64
C VAL A 390 -39.89 -23.59 -28.78
N GLN A 391 -40.31 -24.22 -27.69
CA GLN A 391 -40.73 -25.62 -27.67
C GLN A 391 -41.98 -25.84 -26.80
N GLY A 392 -42.60 -27.00 -26.91
CA GLY A 392 -43.79 -27.38 -26.15
C GLY A 392 -44.77 -28.18 -27.00
N ALA A 393 -45.76 -28.80 -26.36
CA ALA A 393 -46.77 -29.61 -27.07
C ALA A 393 -47.55 -28.80 -28.12
N ALA A 394 -47.78 -27.50 -27.86
CA ALA A 394 -48.38 -26.57 -28.80
C ALA A 394 -47.48 -26.19 -30.00
N CYS A 395 -46.16 -26.39 -29.90
CA CYS A 395 -45.19 -26.00 -30.93
C CYS A 395 -45.05 -27.02 -32.07
N SER A 396 -45.78 -28.14 -32.06
CA SER A 396 -45.71 -29.14 -33.13
C SER A 396 -46.19 -28.62 -34.49
N THR A 397 -46.93 -27.52 -34.50
CA THR A 397 -47.41 -26.83 -35.70
C THR A 397 -46.73 -25.47 -35.81
N VAL A 398 -46.10 -25.20 -36.96
CA VAL A 398 -45.37 -23.94 -37.22
C VAL A 398 -46.30 -22.74 -37.03
N GLY A 399 -45.83 -21.73 -36.28
CA GLY A 399 -46.54 -20.47 -36.03
C GLY A 399 -47.57 -20.51 -34.89
N VAL A 400 -47.86 -21.67 -34.31
CA VAL A 400 -48.88 -21.81 -33.26
C VAL A 400 -48.37 -21.39 -31.88
N CYS A 401 -47.06 -21.48 -31.63
CA CYS A 401 -46.46 -21.11 -30.35
C CYS A 401 -45.63 -19.82 -30.38
N GLY A 402 -45.90 -18.93 -31.34
CA GLY A 402 -45.19 -17.66 -31.48
C GLY A 402 -43.80 -17.82 -32.11
N THR A 403 -43.00 -16.76 -32.05
CA THR A 403 -41.63 -16.72 -32.60
C THR A 403 -40.68 -16.06 -31.62
N ILE A 404 -39.43 -16.54 -31.54
CA ILE A 404 -38.35 -15.86 -30.81
C ILE A 404 -37.21 -15.54 -31.78
N ASP A 405 -36.64 -14.34 -31.67
CA ASP A 405 -35.50 -13.94 -32.48
C ASP A 405 -34.15 -14.23 -31.81
N THR A 406 -33.05 -13.95 -32.51
CA THR A 406 -31.69 -14.19 -32.00
C THR A 406 -31.30 -13.29 -30.83
N SER A 407 -32.05 -12.20 -30.58
CA SER A 407 -31.83 -11.32 -29.43
C SER A 407 -32.55 -11.80 -28.16
N GLY A 408 -33.35 -12.86 -28.25
CA GLY A 408 -34.19 -13.34 -27.16
C GLY A 408 -35.54 -12.63 -27.06
N THR A 409 -35.96 -11.91 -28.10
CA THR A 409 -37.28 -11.25 -28.12
C THR A 409 -38.33 -12.23 -28.64
N TYR A 410 -39.25 -12.62 -27.76
CA TYR A 410 -40.38 -13.50 -28.05
C TYR A 410 -41.64 -12.70 -28.43
N THR A 411 -42.34 -13.11 -29.49
CA THR A 411 -43.65 -12.60 -29.90
C THR A 411 -44.70 -13.70 -29.81
N ALA A 412 -45.73 -13.47 -28.99
CA ALA A 412 -46.82 -14.42 -28.77
C ALA A 412 -47.70 -14.61 -30.03
N PRO A 413 -48.28 -15.80 -30.23
CA PRO A 413 -49.22 -16.06 -31.32
C PRO A 413 -50.48 -15.19 -31.20
N SER A 414 -51.25 -15.07 -32.30
CA SER A 414 -52.49 -14.27 -32.34
C SER A 414 -53.67 -14.87 -31.56
N ALA A 415 -53.55 -16.12 -31.12
CA ALA A 415 -54.48 -16.78 -30.22
C ALA A 415 -53.72 -17.69 -29.24
N ALA A 416 -54.28 -17.91 -28.05
CA ALA A 416 -53.72 -18.85 -27.09
C ALA A 416 -53.73 -20.28 -27.69
N PRO A 417 -52.59 -21.00 -27.71
CA PRO A 417 -52.55 -22.37 -28.21
C PRO A 417 -53.17 -23.35 -27.20
N VAL A 418 -53.39 -24.60 -27.63
CA VAL A 418 -53.89 -25.69 -26.78
C VAL A 418 -52.89 -26.85 -26.80
N PRO A 419 -52.18 -27.15 -25.70
CA PRO A 419 -52.21 -26.45 -24.39
C PRO A 419 -51.60 -25.04 -24.46
N SER A 420 -52.00 -24.17 -23.54
CA SER A 420 -51.57 -22.76 -23.51
C SER A 420 -50.14 -22.54 -22.99
N THR A 421 -49.46 -23.61 -22.60
CA THR A 421 -48.11 -23.57 -22.06
C THR A 421 -47.07 -23.89 -23.13
N ILE A 422 -46.02 -23.07 -23.17
CA ILE A 422 -44.87 -23.24 -24.06
C ILE A 422 -43.58 -22.95 -23.27
N GLN A 423 -42.43 -23.23 -23.86
CA GLN A 423 -41.12 -22.99 -23.26
C GLN A 423 -40.25 -22.18 -24.23
N VAL A 424 -39.62 -21.15 -23.70
CA VAL A 424 -38.48 -20.50 -24.36
C VAL A 424 -37.22 -21.14 -23.82
N VAL A 425 -36.34 -21.58 -24.73
CA VAL A 425 -35.11 -22.30 -24.40
C VAL A 425 -33.93 -21.55 -24.99
N ALA A 426 -32.95 -21.26 -24.13
CA ALA A 426 -31.63 -20.81 -24.53
C ALA A 426 -30.67 -21.98 -24.40
N ILE A 427 -30.12 -22.47 -25.51
CA ILE A 427 -29.14 -23.56 -25.54
C ILE A 427 -27.75 -22.93 -25.62
N SER A 428 -26.78 -23.39 -24.82
CA SER A 428 -25.40 -22.90 -24.97
C SER A 428 -24.85 -23.28 -26.34
N SER A 429 -24.24 -22.31 -27.03
CA SER A 429 -23.53 -22.57 -28.29
C SER A 429 -22.24 -23.36 -28.09
N ASP A 430 -21.75 -23.47 -26.86
CA ASP A 430 -20.50 -24.15 -26.50
C ASP A 430 -20.75 -25.58 -26.00
N ASP A 431 -21.71 -25.73 -25.07
CA ASP A 431 -22.18 -27.03 -24.59
C ASP A 431 -23.66 -27.21 -24.96
N THR A 432 -23.90 -27.75 -26.16
CA THR A 432 -25.25 -27.95 -26.69
C THR A 432 -26.12 -28.90 -25.88
N SER A 433 -25.56 -29.61 -24.89
CA SER A 433 -26.32 -30.43 -23.95
C SER A 433 -26.97 -29.61 -22.82
N GLN A 434 -26.58 -28.34 -22.65
CA GLN A 434 -27.00 -27.47 -21.56
C GLN A 434 -27.89 -26.35 -22.07
N SER A 435 -28.98 -26.12 -21.34
CA SER A 435 -29.96 -25.10 -21.68
C SER A 435 -30.63 -24.49 -20.46
N GLY A 436 -30.97 -23.21 -20.56
CA GLY A 436 -31.86 -22.53 -19.63
C GLY A 436 -33.27 -22.47 -20.20
N ILE A 437 -34.28 -22.62 -19.34
CA ILE A 437 -35.69 -22.68 -19.74
C ILE A 437 -36.47 -21.58 -19.04
N ALA A 438 -37.30 -20.87 -19.81
CA ALA A 438 -38.37 -20.03 -19.28
C ALA A 438 -39.73 -20.61 -19.67
N ASN A 439 -40.62 -20.74 -18.69
CA ASN A 439 -41.97 -21.27 -18.90
C ASN A 439 -42.96 -20.14 -19.24
N LEU A 440 -43.64 -20.26 -20.37
CA LEU A 440 -44.61 -19.28 -20.84
C LEU A 440 -46.02 -19.85 -20.80
N THR A 441 -46.99 -19.02 -20.42
CA THR A 441 -48.42 -19.30 -20.59
C THR A 441 -49.06 -18.22 -21.45
N ILE A 442 -49.72 -18.58 -22.55
CA ILE A 442 -50.47 -17.62 -23.37
C ILE A 442 -51.94 -17.69 -22.97
N SER A 443 -52.48 -16.61 -22.42
CA SER A 443 -53.88 -16.56 -21.94
C SER A 443 -54.71 -15.59 -22.76
N GLY A 444 -55.81 -16.08 -23.35
CA GLY A 444 -56.80 -15.25 -24.03
C GLY A 444 -57.82 -14.59 -23.09
N GLY A 445 -57.84 -14.95 -21.81
CA GLY A 445 -58.71 -14.37 -20.78
C GLY A 445 -58.00 -13.27 -19.96
N ALA A 446 -58.74 -12.64 -19.04
CA ALA A 446 -58.14 -11.71 -18.08
C ALA A 446 -57.02 -12.41 -17.29
N ASN A 447 -55.87 -11.76 -17.15
CA ASN A 447 -54.75 -12.27 -16.36
C ASN A 447 -54.03 -11.11 -15.68
N ILE A 448 -53.82 -11.21 -14.38
CA ILE A 448 -53.02 -10.27 -13.59
C ILE A 448 -51.55 -10.68 -13.70
N LEU A 449 -50.70 -9.73 -14.07
CA LEU A 449 -49.25 -9.91 -14.15
C LEU A 449 -48.56 -9.35 -12.91
N THR A 450 -48.89 -8.12 -12.52
CA THR A 450 -48.29 -7.44 -11.38
C THR A 450 -49.31 -6.58 -10.64
N LEU A 451 -49.06 -6.44 -9.33
CA LEU A 451 -49.79 -5.54 -8.45
C LEU A 451 -48.86 -4.38 -8.08
N HIS A 452 -49.39 -3.17 -8.04
CA HIS A 452 -48.67 -1.97 -7.62
C HIS A 452 -49.51 -1.22 -6.57
N PRO A 453 -49.16 -1.29 -5.27
CA PRO A 453 -48.13 -2.15 -4.66
C PRO A 453 -48.46 -3.65 -4.67
N SER A 454 -47.43 -4.51 -4.58
CA SER A 454 -47.56 -5.96 -4.42
C SER A 454 -47.59 -6.41 -2.96
N SER A 455 -47.12 -5.57 -2.06
CA SER A 455 -47.11 -5.79 -0.62
C SER A 455 -47.24 -4.47 0.14
N VAL A 456 -47.86 -4.51 1.31
CA VAL A 456 -48.07 -3.35 2.20
C VAL A 456 -48.00 -3.79 3.67
N TYR A 457 -47.87 -2.85 4.59
CA TYR A 457 -47.96 -3.15 6.03
C TYR A 457 -49.41 -3.19 6.52
N ALA A 458 -49.67 -4.08 7.50
CA ALA A 458 -50.94 -4.13 8.21
C ALA A 458 -51.15 -2.84 9.03
N GLY A 459 -52.37 -2.32 9.03
CA GLY A 459 -52.74 -1.12 9.78
C GLY A 459 -52.61 0.19 8.98
N ALA A 460 -52.50 0.14 7.66
CA ALA A 460 -52.52 1.33 6.82
C ALA A 460 -53.82 2.13 7.04
N ALA A 461 -53.68 3.37 7.53
CA ALA A 461 -54.79 4.10 8.14
C ALA A 461 -55.80 4.68 7.15
N GLN A 462 -55.43 4.91 5.88
CA GLN A 462 -56.29 5.62 4.91
C GLN A 462 -56.66 4.83 3.65
N GLY A 463 -56.29 3.55 3.56
CA GLY A 463 -56.38 2.81 2.30
C GLY A 463 -55.48 3.39 1.21
N PHE A 464 -55.57 2.86 -0.01
CA PHE A 464 -54.79 3.31 -1.16
C PHE A 464 -55.42 2.86 -2.49
N THR A 465 -54.95 3.41 -3.60
CA THR A 465 -55.33 2.94 -4.94
C THR A 465 -54.42 1.81 -5.38
N LEU A 466 -54.96 0.61 -5.55
CA LEU A 466 -54.23 -0.51 -6.13
C LEU A 466 -54.31 -0.45 -7.64
N ARG A 467 -53.15 -0.35 -8.30
CA ARG A 467 -53.03 -0.57 -9.75
C ARG A 467 -52.69 -2.02 -10.01
N VAL A 468 -53.33 -2.57 -11.03
CA VAL A 468 -53.13 -3.93 -11.52
C VAL A 468 -52.75 -3.85 -12.99
N ASP A 469 -51.56 -4.34 -13.31
CA ASP A 469 -51.12 -4.51 -14.69
C ASP A 469 -51.31 -5.97 -15.10
N GLY A 470 -51.77 -6.16 -16.34
CA GLY A 470 -52.11 -7.47 -16.83
C GLY A 470 -52.50 -7.49 -18.29
N SER A 471 -53.41 -8.38 -18.63
CA SER A 471 -53.90 -8.56 -19.99
C SER A 471 -55.34 -9.02 -20.02
N GLY A 472 -56.03 -8.74 -21.13
CA GLY A 472 -57.39 -9.24 -21.35
C GLY A 472 -58.43 -8.57 -20.45
N PHE A 473 -58.12 -7.40 -19.88
CA PHE A 473 -59.10 -6.59 -19.16
C PHE A 473 -60.03 -5.89 -20.17
N VAL A 474 -61.24 -5.53 -19.72
CA VAL A 474 -62.21 -4.79 -20.52
C VAL A 474 -62.22 -3.33 -20.06
N PRO A 475 -61.79 -2.38 -20.92
CA PRO A 475 -61.74 -0.96 -20.57
C PRO A 475 -63.11 -0.41 -20.14
N SER A 476 -63.12 0.43 -19.10
CA SER A 476 -64.33 1.02 -18.54
C SER A 476 -65.02 2.04 -19.46
N SER A 477 -64.40 2.43 -20.57
CA SER A 477 -64.93 3.38 -21.56
C SER A 477 -65.93 2.76 -22.56
N THR A 478 -66.06 1.43 -22.60
CA THR A 478 -66.83 0.69 -23.63
C THR A 478 -68.11 0.01 -23.13
N GLY A 479 -68.56 0.30 -21.91
CA GLY A 479 -69.74 -0.32 -21.27
C GLY A 479 -69.45 -0.67 -19.81
N GLN A 480 -70.06 -1.74 -19.29
CA GLN A 480 -69.62 -2.32 -18.01
C GLN A 480 -68.18 -2.79 -18.21
N GLY A 481 -67.20 -2.18 -17.54
CA GLY A 481 -65.79 -2.59 -17.57
C GLY A 481 -65.52 -3.78 -16.65
N SER A 482 -64.27 -4.24 -16.59
CA SER A 482 -63.88 -5.26 -15.63
C SER A 482 -63.99 -4.76 -14.18
N ALA A 483 -64.34 -5.66 -13.26
CA ALA A 483 -64.42 -5.39 -11.82
C ALA A 483 -63.29 -6.11 -11.08
N MET A 484 -62.53 -5.37 -10.27
CA MET A 484 -61.53 -5.90 -9.34
C MET A 484 -62.22 -6.47 -8.11
N LEU A 485 -61.94 -7.73 -7.82
CA LEU A 485 -62.36 -8.44 -6.61
C LEU A 485 -61.21 -8.41 -5.61
N ILE A 486 -61.42 -7.78 -4.45
CA ILE A 486 -60.46 -7.70 -3.35
C ILE A 486 -61.00 -8.53 -2.19
N GLY A 487 -60.30 -9.61 -1.83
CA GLY A 487 -60.81 -10.59 -0.87
C GLY A 487 -62.15 -11.22 -1.30
N GLY A 488 -62.41 -11.27 -2.61
CA GLY A 488 -63.68 -11.72 -3.19
C GLY A 488 -64.79 -10.66 -3.28
N THR A 489 -64.59 -9.46 -2.71
CA THR A 489 -65.54 -8.35 -2.77
C THR A 489 -65.27 -7.47 -3.98
N ALA A 490 -66.28 -7.26 -4.83
CA ALA A 490 -66.14 -6.38 -6.00
C ALA A 490 -65.98 -4.91 -5.59
N ARG A 491 -64.97 -4.24 -6.14
CA ARG A 491 -64.70 -2.81 -5.95
C ARG A 491 -65.05 -2.04 -7.22
N VAL A 492 -65.37 -0.75 -7.06
CA VAL A 492 -65.47 0.17 -8.20
C VAL A 492 -64.10 0.24 -8.86
N THR A 493 -64.05 -0.14 -10.13
CA THR A 493 -62.79 -0.37 -10.86
C THR A 493 -62.75 0.46 -12.13
N THR A 494 -61.62 1.11 -12.35
CA THR A 494 -61.36 1.89 -13.56
C THR A 494 -60.27 1.20 -14.37
N CYS A 495 -60.65 0.59 -15.50
CA CYS A 495 -59.70 0.02 -16.44
C CYS A 495 -59.47 1.02 -17.58
N ILE A 496 -58.28 1.61 -17.61
CA ILE A 496 -57.90 2.63 -18.61
C ILE A 496 -57.58 1.97 -19.96
N SER A 497 -57.11 0.72 -19.92
CA SER A 497 -56.80 -0.09 -21.11
C SER A 497 -57.06 -1.58 -20.83
N PRO A 498 -56.93 -2.46 -21.84
CA PRO A 498 -56.96 -3.91 -21.62
C PRO A 498 -55.81 -4.45 -20.77
N LEU A 499 -54.85 -3.60 -20.41
CA LEU A 499 -53.63 -3.95 -19.69
C LEU A 499 -53.57 -3.36 -18.28
N GLU A 500 -54.42 -2.40 -17.93
CA GLU A 500 -54.30 -1.64 -16.68
C GLU A 500 -55.66 -1.32 -16.06
N CYS A 501 -55.82 -1.69 -14.80
CA CYS A 501 -56.99 -1.35 -13.97
C CYS A 501 -56.58 -0.81 -12.60
N THR A 502 -57.38 0.10 -12.05
CA THR A 502 -57.21 0.62 -10.68
C THR A 502 -58.48 0.45 -9.87
N ALA A 503 -58.34 0.18 -8.57
CA ALA A 503 -59.45 0.16 -7.62
C ALA A 503 -58.98 0.53 -6.20
N PRO A 504 -59.87 1.07 -5.34
CA PRO A 504 -59.50 1.39 -3.97
C PRO A 504 -59.39 0.13 -3.10
N VAL A 505 -58.28 0.03 -2.38
CA VAL A 505 -58.08 -0.81 -1.20
C VAL A 505 -58.39 0.04 0.02
N THR A 506 -59.27 -0.44 0.89
CA THR A 506 -59.72 0.29 2.08
C THR A 506 -58.96 -0.15 3.34
N ALA A 507 -58.89 0.69 4.37
CA ALA A 507 -58.22 0.36 5.63
C ALA A 507 -58.63 -1.00 6.24
N PRO A 508 -59.92 -1.42 6.20
CA PRO A 508 -60.31 -2.77 6.65
C PRO A 508 -59.71 -3.92 5.85
N ASP A 509 -59.42 -3.74 4.55
CA ASP A 509 -58.84 -4.80 3.71
C ASP A 509 -57.40 -5.15 4.15
N VAL A 510 -56.71 -4.21 4.80
CA VAL A 510 -55.29 -4.31 5.20
C VAL A 510 -55.11 -4.08 6.70
N ALA A 511 -56.17 -4.26 7.50
CA ALA A 511 -56.12 -4.01 8.94
C ALA A 511 -55.26 -5.03 9.71
N ALA A 512 -55.12 -6.25 9.17
CA ALA A 512 -54.36 -7.34 9.78
C ALA A 512 -53.46 -8.02 8.75
N ALA A 513 -52.35 -8.58 9.21
CA ALA A 513 -51.41 -9.30 8.34
C ALA A 513 -52.06 -10.56 7.74
N ALA A 514 -52.03 -10.66 6.41
CA ALA A 514 -52.71 -11.69 5.64
C ALA A 514 -52.25 -11.69 4.17
N SER A 515 -52.65 -12.72 3.42
CA SER A 515 -52.59 -12.70 1.95
C SER A 515 -53.99 -12.38 1.41
N VAL A 516 -54.18 -11.19 0.83
CA VAL A 516 -55.48 -10.75 0.29
C VAL A 516 -55.54 -11.10 -1.19
N SER A 517 -56.50 -11.94 -1.57
CA SER A 517 -56.67 -12.35 -2.97
C SER A 517 -57.20 -11.20 -3.83
N ILE A 518 -56.49 -10.89 -4.92
CA ILE A 518 -56.87 -9.94 -5.96
C ILE A 518 -57.21 -10.70 -7.24
N GLN A 519 -58.36 -10.42 -7.84
CA GLN A 519 -58.77 -10.94 -9.15
C GLN A 519 -59.42 -9.83 -9.98
N ILE A 520 -59.36 -9.95 -11.31
CA ILE A 520 -60.16 -9.15 -12.24
C ILE A 520 -61.27 -10.04 -12.79
N GLN A 521 -62.52 -9.58 -12.71
CA GLN A 521 -63.67 -10.22 -13.33
C GLN A 521 -64.13 -9.38 -14.53
N ASN A 522 -64.10 -9.96 -15.71
CA ASN A 522 -64.63 -9.33 -16.91
C ASN A 522 -66.18 -9.35 -16.92
N PRO A 523 -66.85 -8.51 -17.72
CA PRO A 523 -68.32 -8.43 -17.77
C PRO A 523 -69.01 -9.73 -18.18
N ASN A 524 -68.32 -10.60 -18.92
CA ASN A 524 -68.77 -11.95 -19.26
C ASN A 524 -68.73 -12.94 -18.06
N GLY A 525 -68.33 -12.48 -16.88
CA GLY A 525 -68.22 -13.27 -15.65
C GLY A 525 -66.89 -14.02 -15.47
N THR A 526 -66.02 -14.07 -16.48
CA THR A 526 -64.74 -14.79 -16.38
C THR A 526 -63.77 -14.05 -15.46
N LYS A 527 -63.11 -14.79 -14.57
CA LYS A 527 -62.13 -14.26 -13.62
C LYS A 527 -60.70 -14.53 -14.10
N SER A 528 -59.79 -13.64 -13.76
CA SER A 528 -58.36 -13.86 -13.89
C SER A 528 -57.83 -14.88 -12.89
N ASN A 529 -56.53 -15.22 -13.01
CA ASN A 529 -55.76 -15.77 -11.90
C ASN A 529 -55.93 -14.91 -10.63
N ALA A 530 -55.82 -15.56 -9.47
CA ALA A 530 -55.77 -14.89 -8.17
C ALA A 530 -54.31 -14.54 -7.85
N VAL A 531 -54.04 -13.27 -7.57
CA VAL A 531 -52.73 -12.79 -7.11
C VAL A 531 -52.88 -12.25 -5.70
N ALA A 532 -51.99 -12.64 -4.79
CA ALA A 532 -52.04 -12.19 -3.41
C ALA A 532 -51.37 -10.80 -3.27
N LEU A 533 -52.11 -9.84 -2.73
CA LEU A 533 -51.52 -8.68 -2.08
C LEU A 533 -51.04 -9.13 -0.69
N ILE A 534 -49.74 -9.02 -0.45
CA ILE A 534 -49.15 -9.42 0.84
C ILE A 534 -49.31 -8.29 1.85
N VAL A 535 -50.06 -8.53 2.92
CA VAL A 535 -50.18 -7.61 4.05
C VAL A 535 -49.25 -8.11 5.15
N ALA A 536 -48.09 -7.48 5.29
CA ALA A 536 -47.05 -7.86 6.23
C ALA A 536 -47.28 -7.24 7.62
N THR A 537 -46.84 -7.90 8.68
CA THR A 537 -46.78 -7.29 10.01
C THR A 537 -45.75 -6.15 10.03
N PRO A 538 -46.08 -4.94 10.53
CA PRO A 538 -45.11 -3.87 10.69
C PRO A 538 -43.95 -4.30 11.58
N ASN A 539 -42.72 -4.02 11.14
CA ASN A 539 -41.54 -4.23 11.97
C ASN A 539 -41.48 -3.17 13.07
N VAL A 540 -41.27 -3.62 14.31
CA VAL A 540 -41.19 -2.74 15.49
C VAL A 540 -39.77 -2.25 15.80
N SER A 541 -38.76 -2.67 15.02
CA SER A 541 -37.35 -2.28 15.20
C SER A 541 -36.58 -2.34 13.87
N ASP A 542 -35.78 -1.31 13.59
CA ASP A 542 -34.78 -1.31 12.51
C ASP A 542 -33.48 -1.97 13.03
N GLU A 543 -32.97 -2.99 12.34
CA GLU A 543 -31.73 -3.66 12.72
C GLU A 543 -30.60 -3.41 11.70
N ILE A 544 -29.36 -3.33 12.17
CA ILE A 544 -28.19 -3.06 11.33
C ILE A 544 -27.64 -4.39 10.76
N ILE A 545 -27.54 -4.48 9.43
CA ILE A 545 -26.79 -5.54 8.76
C ILE A 545 -25.36 -5.04 8.50
N SER A 546 -24.39 -5.56 9.25
CA SER A 546 -22.98 -5.22 9.05
C SER A 546 -22.40 -5.94 7.84
N LEU A 547 -21.81 -5.20 6.90
CA LEU A 547 -21.06 -5.75 5.78
C LEU A 547 -19.58 -5.87 6.17
N SER A 548 -18.97 -7.04 5.97
CA SER A 548 -17.52 -7.24 6.10
C SER A 548 -16.91 -7.53 4.73
N GLY A 549 -15.61 -7.26 4.55
CA GLY A 549 -14.88 -7.53 3.29
C GLY A 549 -14.85 -9.01 2.86
N SER A 550 -15.32 -9.93 3.70
CA SER A 550 -15.41 -11.37 3.45
C SER A 550 -16.81 -11.85 3.02
N ALA A 551 -17.62 -10.98 2.40
CA ALA A 551 -19.04 -11.15 2.07
C ALA A 551 -19.99 -10.84 3.27
N PRO A 552 -21.28 -10.49 3.02
CA PRO A 552 -22.24 -10.35 4.11
C PRO A 552 -22.34 -11.68 4.85
N ALA A 553 -22.04 -11.68 6.15
CA ALA A 553 -22.38 -12.79 7.01
C ALA A 553 -23.92 -12.88 7.03
N ALA A 554 -24.48 -13.88 6.36
CA ALA A 554 -25.91 -14.18 6.45
C ALA A 554 -26.23 -14.47 7.90
N THR A 555 -26.75 -13.49 8.64
CA THR A 555 -27.15 -13.63 10.04
C THR A 555 -28.45 -14.44 10.22
N GLY A 556 -28.91 -15.14 9.18
CA GLY A 556 -30.19 -15.87 9.20
C GLY A 556 -31.40 -14.96 9.34
N LYS A 557 -31.29 -13.69 8.93
CA LYS A 557 -32.38 -12.71 9.04
C LYS A 557 -33.04 -12.49 7.69
N ASP A 558 -34.35 -12.54 7.68
CA ASP A 558 -35.14 -12.22 6.50
C ASP A 558 -35.20 -10.71 6.30
N ILE A 559 -34.87 -10.25 5.10
CA ILE A 559 -35.05 -8.85 4.69
C ILE A 559 -36.47 -8.73 4.15
N VAL A 560 -37.35 -8.09 4.92
CA VAL A 560 -38.71 -7.78 4.48
C VAL A 560 -38.72 -6.38 3.87
N VAL A 561 -38.98 -6.30 2.57
CA VAL A 561 -39.24 -5.04 1.87
C VAL A 561 -40.69 -5.08 1.42
N VAL A 562 -41.46 -4.05 1.77
CA VAL A 562 -42.81 -3.83 1.23
C VAL A 562 -42.80 -2.67 0.26
N ASP A 563 -43.65 -2.72 -0.74
CA ASP A 563 -43.82 -1.62 -1.69
C ASP A 563 -44.53 -0.45 -0.99
N PRO A 564 -44.22 0.81 -1.37
CA PRO A 564 -44.98 1.94 -0.88
C PRO A 564 -46.41 1.89 -1.45
N THR A 565 -47.41 2.33 -0.68
CA THR A 565 -48.81 2.40 -1.14
C THR A 565 -49.02 3.29 -2.36
N THR A 566 -48.03 4.11 -2.72
CA THR A 566 -47.99 4.97 -3.91
C THR A 566 -47.40 4.30 -5.16
N ALA A 567 -46.92 3.06 -5.11
CA ALA A 567 -46.20 2.42 -6.22
C ALA A 567 -46.99 2.33 -7.55
N GLY A 568 -48.32 2.49 -7.52
CA GLY A 568 -49.21 2.34 -8.67
C GLY A 568 -49.75 3.62 -9.32
N VAL A 569 -49.40 4.81 -8.82
CA VAL A 569 -49.97 6.09 -9.30
C VAL A 569 -48.96 6.87 -10.16
N SER A 570 -49.39 7.36 -11.34
CA SER A 570 -48.49 7.99 -12.32
C SER A 570 -48.41 9.52 -12.26
N VAL A 571 -49.32 10.23 -11.58
CA VAL A 571 -49.23 11.68 -11.23
C VAL A 571 -50.17 11.96 -10.02
N PRO A 572 -49.84 12.85 -9.05
CA PRO A 572 -50.50 12.89 -7.74
C PRO A 572 -51.92 13.50 -7.71
N GLY A 573 -52.82 12.82 -7.00
CA GLY A 573 -53.77 13.47 -6.08
C GLY A 573 -53.15 13.58 -4.68
N ASN A 574 -53.96 13.58 -3.63
CA ASN A 574 -53.58 13.73 -2.21
C ASN A 574 -52.63 12.63 -1.66
N ASP A 575 -52.15 11.71 -2.50
CA ASP A 575 -51.30 10.59 -2.11
C ASP A 575 -49.83 11.00 -2.18
N LEU A 576 -49.19 10.95 -1.02
CA LEU A 576 -47.93 11.59 -0.73
C LEU A 576 -46.75 10.70 -1.16
N ASP A 577 -46.08 11.05 -2.27
CA ASP A 577 -44.79 10.45 -2.62
C ASP A 577 -43.75 10.79 -1.55
N LEU A 578 -43.35 9.83 -0.73
CA LEU A 578 -42.44 10.07 0.40
C LEU A 578 -41.02 10.50 -0.03
N ASN A 579 -40.69 10.44 -1.32
CA ASN A 579 -39.37 10.78 -1.85
C ASN A 579 -38.87 12.15 -1.35
N VAL A 580 -37.79 12.15 -0.55
CA VAL A 580 -37.16 13.38 -0.06
C VAL A 580 -36.26 13.92 -1.17
N ALA A 581 -36.78 14.89 -1.92
CA ALA A 581 -36.12 15.49 -3.08
C ALA A 581 -34.87 16.31 -2.70
N ALA A 582 -34.85 16.91 -1.51
CA ALA A 582 -33.68 17.64 -1.01
C ALA A 582 -33.63 17.70 0.51
N LEU A 583 -32.41 17.79 1.03
CA LEU A 583 -32.09 17.95 2.45
C LEU A 583 -31.08 19.11 2.61
N GLY A 584 -31.24 19.93 3.66
CA GLY A 584 -30.39 21.08 3.90
C GLY A 584 -30.34 21.54 5.35
N LEU A 585 -29.52 22.56 5.61
CA LEU A 585 -29.48 23.24 6.91
C LEU A 585 -30.60 24.27 6.99
N PHE A 586 -31.24 24.36 8.15
CA PHE A 586 -32.28 25.36 8.41
C PHE A 586 -31.74 26.47 9.32
N ILE A 587 -31.82 27.71 8.86
CA ILE A 587 -31.34 28.88 9.59
C ILE A 587 -32.54 29.55 10.27
N THR A 588 -32.75 29.24 11.55
CA THR A 588 -33.88 29.73 12.35
C THR A 588 -34.00 31.26 12.38
N ALA A 589 -32.87 31.97 12.45
CA ALA A 589 -32.85 33.44 12.51
C ALA A 589 -33.42 34.13 11.25
N SER A 590 -33.37 33.47 10.10
CA SER A 590 -33.85 34.03 8.83
C SER A 590 -35.02 33.24 8.23
N ASN A 591 -35.45 32.16 8.90
CA ASN A 591 -36.45 31.22 8.40
C ASN A 591 -36.13 30.71 6.98
N THR A 592 -34.85 30.43 6.72
CA THR A 592 -34.38 29.98 5.40
C THR A 592 -33.85 28.55 5.45
N CYS A 593 -34.08 27.82 4.36
CA CYS A 593 -33.58 26.48 4.13
C CYS A 593 -32.50 26.54 3.03
N THR A 594 -31.27 26.15 3.37
CA THR A 594 -30.16 26.12 2.41
C THR A 594 -29.97 24.70 1.89
N LEU A 595 -30.42 24.45 0.67
CA LEU A 595 -30.28 23.17 -0.02
C LEU A 595 -28.88 23.09 -0.64
N GLY A 596 -28.06 22.12 -0.22
CA GLY A 596 -26.75 21.88 -0.84
C GLY A 596 -25.65 21.54 0.16
N GLY A 597 -25.33 20.25 0.25
CA GLY A 597 -24.22 19.73 1.05
C GLY A 597 -24.53 18.34 1.57
N SER A 598 -24.26 17.31 0.76
CA SER A 598 -24.14 15.95 1.29
C SER A 598 -22.66 15.71 1.59
N ALA A 599 -22.26 15.31 2.78
CA ALA A 599 -23.06 15.06 3.99
C ALA A 599 -23.46 16.34 4.74
N ILE A 600 -24.58 16.33 5.48
CA ILE A 600 -24.92 17.41 6.42
C ILE A 600 -24.14 17.20 7.71
N PRO A 601 -23.27 18.15 8.07
CA PRO A 601 -22.47 18.06 9.28
C PRO A 601 -23.34 18.26 10.53
N LEU A 602 -23.33 17.29 11.44
CA LEU A 602 -23.89 17.37 12.79
C LEU A 602 -22.76 17.49 13.83
N GLN A 603 -22.56 18.69 14.38
CA GLN A 603 -21.47 18.94 15.32
C GLN A 603 -21.74 18.30 16.69
N ARG A 604 -20.85 17.41 17.13
CA ARG A 604 -20.92 16.85 18.49
C ARG A 604 -20.44 17.87 19.54
N PRO A 605 -21.18 18.07 20.65
CA PRO A 605 -20.75 18.97 21.72
C PRO A 605 -19.68 18.31 22.60
N ALA A 606 -18.86 19.13 23.27
CA ALA A 606 -17.84 18.63 24.21
C ALA A 606 -18.45 18.02 25.49
N SER A 607 -19.66 18.45 25.89
CA SER A 607 -20.42 17.88 27.00
C SER A 607 -21.92 18.16 26.82
N GLY A 608 -22.79 17.35 27.44
CA GLY A 608 -24.24 17.53 27.37
C GLY A 608 -24.84 17.19 26.00
N THR A 609 -25.79 18.00 25.54
CA THR A 609 -26.46 17.86 24.23
C THR A 609 -26.46 19.19 23.47
N SER A 610 -26.26 19.14 22.15
CA SER A 610 -26.48 20.25 21.23
C SER A 610 -27.70 19.98 20.35
N THR A 611 -28.16 21.01 19.64
CA THR A 611 -29.21 20.87 18.63
C THR A 611 -28.70 21.25 17.25
N ALA A 612 -29.25 20.62 16.21
CA ALA A 612 -29.04 20.99 14.82
C ALA A 612 -30.39 21.14 14.12
N ASP A 613 -30.56 22.21 13.35
CA ASP A 613 -31.78 22.48 12.61
C ASP A 613 -31.56 22.14 11.13
N ILE A 614 -32.38 21.24 10.63
CA ILE A 614 -32.35 20.77 9.24
C ILE A 614 -33.71 20.98 8.58
N CYS A 615 -33.72 21.07 7.26
CA CYS A 615 -34.93 21.15 6.46
C CYS A 615 -34.95 20.04 5.42
N LEU A 616 -36.12 19.46 5.21
CA LEU A 616 -36.39 18.46 4.18
C LEU A 616 -37.42 19.01 3.22
N PHE A 617 -37.24 18.73 1.95
CA PHE A 617 -38.19 19.07 0.91
C PHE A 617 -38.61 17.82 0.13
N SER A 618 -39.91 17.69 -0.08
CA SER A 618 -40.47 16.79 -1.08
C SER A 618 -41.47 17.55 -1.97
N GLN A 619 -41.52 17.18 -3.24
CA GLN A 619 -42.44 17.77 -4.21
C GLN A 619 -43.92 17.44 -3.90
N SER A 620 -44.18 16.31 -3.24
CA SER A 620 -45.50 15.87 -2.79
C SER A 620 -45.95 16.51 -1.47
N GLY A 621 -45.03 17.19 -0.78
CA GLY A 621 -45.21 17.80 0.53
C GLY A 621 -44.80 16.88 1.68
N LEU A 622 -44.07 17.41 2.65
CA LEU A 622 -43.84 16.76 3.95
C LEU A 622 -44.61 17.52 5.03
N ASP A 623 -45.16 16.81 6.01
CA ASP A 623 -45.93 17.42 7.10
C ASP A 623 -45.65 16.80 8.48
N THR A 624 -46.32 17.31 9.51
CA THR A 624 -46.14 16.90 10.90
C THR A 624 -46.91 15.64 11.30
N SER A 625 -47.81 15.14 10.45
CA SER A 625 -48.50 13.86 10.66
C SER A 625 -47.57 12.67 10.43
N MET A 626 -46.50 12.86 9.64
CA MET A 626 -45.46 11.87 9.38
C MET A 626 -44.51 11.69 10.58
N THR A 627 -43.89 10.52 10.61
CA THR A 627 -42.85 10.17 11.58
C THR A 627 -41.48 10.33 10.94
N TYR A 628 -40.57 11.03 11.64
CA TYR A 628 -39.20 11.27 11.21
C TYR A 628 -38.26 10.61 12.21
N THR A 629 -37.37 9.74 11.75
CA THR A 629 -36.50 8.92 12.60
C THR A 629 -35.08 8.96 12.08
N VAL A 630 -34.10 9.10 12.97
CA VAL A 630 -32.68 8.98 12.62
C VAL A 630 -32.22 7.60 13.03
N SER A 631 -31.83 6.79 12.05
CA SER A 631 -31.34 5.42 12.22
C SER A 631 -29.80 5.39 12.24
N GLY A 632 -29.23 4.54 13.09
CA GLY A 632 -27.80 4.41 13.36
C GLY A 632 -27.56 3.99 14.82
N PRO A 633 -26.36 4.20 15.39
CA PRO A 633 -26.20 4.27 16.84
C PRO A 633 -27.31 5.17 17.42
N GLY A 634 -28.06 4.72 18.43
CA GLY A 634 -29.27 5.40 18.93
C GLY A 634 -29.02 6.71 19.69
N ASP A 635 -28.07 7.52 19.22
CA ASP A 635 -27.57 8.72 19.87
C ASP A 635 -28.22 10.01 19.34
N VAL A 636 -28.62 10.10 18.08
CA VAL A 636 -29.28 11.30 17.51
C VAL A 636 -30.80 11.13 17.49
N ALA A 637 -31.54 12.11 18.01
CA ALA A 637 -33.00 12.08 18.08
C ALA A 637 -33.66 13.28 17.37
N VAL A 638 -34.80 13.07 16.71
CA VAL A 638 -35.67 14.16 16.24
C VAL A 638 -36.53 14.63 17.41
N ILE A 639 -36.36 15.87 17.84
CA ILE A 639 -37.06 16.42 19.02
C ILE A 639 -38.14 17.45 18.69
N SER A 640 -38.13 18.00 17.46
CA SER A 640 -39.15 18.92 16.97
C SER A 640 -39.35 18.74 15.48
N LYS A 641 -40.59 18.95 15.02
CA LYS A 641 -40.99 18.99 13.61
C LYS A 641 -41.99 20.12 13.38
N GLN A 642 -41.70 21.01 12.44
CA GLN A 642 -42.50 22.21 12.17
C GLN A 642 -42.66 22.43 10.67
N PRO A 643 -43.85 22.82 10.17
CA PRO A 643 -44.02 23.15 8.76
C PRO A 643 -43.30 24.47 8.43
N ALA A 644 -42.50 24.48 7.37
CA ALA A 644 -41.79 25.67 6.88
C ALA A 644 -42.40 26.26 5.59
N GLY A 645 -43.49 25.67 5.09
CA GLY A 645 -44.21 26.08 3.86
C GLY A 645 -43.70 25.38 2.60
N LEU A 646 -44.51 25.41 1.52
CA LEU A 646 -44.16 24.85 0.19
C LEU A 646 -43.67 23.38 0.21
N GLY A 647 -44.20 22.56 1.12
CA GLY A 647 -43.80 21.15 1.24
C GLY A 647 -42.50 20.90 2.00
N ILE A 648 -41.95 21.93 2.66
CA ILE A 648 -40.75 21.84 3.51
C ILE A 648 -41.15 21.57 4.96
N ILE A 649 -40.46 20.62 5.58
CA ILE A 649 -40.51 20.38 7.03
C ILE A 649 -39.16 20.76 7.66
N HIS A 650 -39.22 21.54 8.74
CA HIS A 650 -38.08 21.86 9.61
C HIS A 650 -38.04 20.84 10.74
N LEU A 651 -36.90 20.17 10.91
CA LEU A 651 -36.65 19.27 12.02
C LEU A 651 -35.54 19.84 12.91
N THR A 652 -35.73 19.74 14.22
CA THR A 652 -34.67 19.96 15.20
C THR A 652 -34.18 18.61 15.69
N LEU A 653 -32.89 18.35 15.50
CA LEU A 653 -32.19 17.16 15.97
C LEU A 653 -31.49 17.47 17.29
N GLN A 654 -31.46 16.51 18.21
CA GLN A 654 -30.67 16.53 19.42
C GLN A 654 -29.45 15.60 19.27
N ILE A 655 -28.25 16.14 19.52
CA ILE A 655 -26.98 15.41 19.43
C ILE A 655 -26.30 15.39 20.81
N PRO A 656 -26.13 14.23 21.46
CA PRO A 656 -25.42 14.12 22.73
C PRO A 656 -23.89 14.09 22.52
N ALA A 657 -23.15 14.49 23.55
CA ALA A 657 -21.68 14.41 23.56
C ALA A 657 -21.16 12.96 23.46
N SER A 658 -22.00 11.97 23.77
CA SER A 658 -21.70 10.54 23.63
C SER A 658 -21.91 10.01 22.20
N ALA A 659 -22.34 10.84 21.25
CA ALA A 659 -22.62 10.36 19.90
C ALA A 659 -21.36 9.84 19.20
N ALA A 660 -21.46 8.65 18.59
CA ALA A 660 -20.38 8.05 17.84
C ALA A 660 -20.17 8.80 16.52
N PHE A 661 -18.92 8.95 16.09
CA PHE A 661 -18.62 9.57 14.80
C PHE A 661 -19.16 8.74 13.63
N GLY A 662 -19.53 9.41 12.54
CA GLY A 662 -19.90 8.78 11.27
C GLY A 662 -21.35 8.99 10.85
N ALA A 663 -21.75 8.22 9.83
CA ALA A 663 -23.00 8.38 9.11
C ALA A 663 -24.25 8.01 9.93
N ARG A 664 -25.36 8.69 9.66
CA ARG A 664 -26.72 8.37 10.09
C ARG A 664 -27.67 8.48 8.90
N THR A 665 -28.77 7.72 8.96
CA THR A 665 -29.82 7.74 7.94
C THR A 665 -31.07 8.38 8.53
N LEU A 666 -31.61 9.41 7.88
CA LEU A 666 -32.91 9.97 8.24
C LEU A 666 -34.00 9.25 7.45
N SER A 667 -34.97 8.67 8.13
CA SER A 667 -36.12 7.99 7.54
C SER A 667 -37.41 8.77 7.80
N VAL A 668 -38.27 8.83 6.78
CA VAL A 668 -39.60 9.43 6.84
C VAL A 668 -40.64 8.33 6.66
N GLN A 669 -41.67 8.32 7.51
CA GLN A 669 -42.77 7.37 7.45
C GLN A 669 -44.13 8.07 7.49
N ASN A 670 -45.04 7.70 6.57
CA ASN A 670 -46.41 8.23 6.53
C ASN A 670 -47.39 7.43 7.42
N THR A 671 -48.65 7.83 7.44
CA THR A 671 -49.72 7.17 8.20
C THR A 671 -50.18 5.83 7.61
N ASN A 672 -49.79 5.51 6.38
CA ASN A 672 -49.93 4.18 5.77
C ASN A 672 -48.74 3.26 6.07
N LEU A 673 -47.78 3.71 6.89
CA LEU A 673 -46.54 3.02 7.26
C LEU A 673 -45.53 2.87 6.12
N ASP A 674 -45.74 3.51 4.98
CA ASP A 674 -44.74 3.61 3.92
C ASP A 674 -43.53 4.35 4.49
N LYS A 675 -42.33 3.83 4.22
CA LYS A 675 -41.08 4.37 4.77
C LYS A 675 -40.08 4.60 3.64
N THR A 676 -39.43 5.75 3.65
CA THR A 676 -38.28 6.03 2.78
C THR A 676 -37.12 6.58 3.59
N ALA A 677 -35.91 6.43 3.04
CA ALA A 677 -34.73 7.10 3.54
C ALA A 677 -34.49 8.39 2.75
N ALA A 678 -34.22 9.49 3.43
CA ALA A 678 -33.76 10.71 2.78
C ALA A 678 -32.35 10.47 2.20
N SER A 679 -32.18 10.72 0.90
CA SER A 679 -30.86 10.65 0.26
C SER A 679 -30.02 11.85 0.69
N GLY A 680 -28.99 11.59 1.49
CA GLY A 680 -28.08 12.58 2.05
C GLY A 680 -27.58 12.11 3.42
N VAL A 681 -26.28 11.89 3.56
CA VAL A 681 -25.71 11.37 4.81
C VAL A 681 -25.78 12.47 5.86
N LEU A 682 -26.42 12.22 7.00
CA LEU A 682 -26.18 13.02 8.21
C LEU A 682 -24.86 12.50 8.81
N GLU A 683 -23.89 13.38 9.07
CA GLU A 683 -22.57 12.94 9.55
C GLU A 683 -22.24 13.60 10.89
N VAL A 684 -22.05 12.77 11.92
CA VAL A 684 -21.60 13.23 13.24
C VAL A 684 -20.08 13.33 13.25
N TYR A 685 -19.56 14.50 13.59
CA TYR A 685 -18.11 14.81 13.63
C TYR A 685 -17.69 15.54 14.91
#